data_AF-L1LB69-F1
#
_entry.id   AF-L1LB69-F1
#
_cell.length_a   1.000
_cell.length_b   1.000
_cell.length_c   1.000
_cell.angle_alpha   90.00
_cell.angle_beta   90.00
_cell.angle_gamma   90.00
#
_symmetry.space_group_name_H-M   'P 1'
#
loop_
_entity.id
_entity.type
_entity.pdbx_description
1 polymer ?
#
loop_
_entity_poly.entity_id
_entity_poly.type
_entity_poly.pdbx_seq_one_letter_code
_entity_poly.pdbx_strand_id
1 'polypeptide(L)'
;MGKDVLYLELKNRCSESGCSCKKDGDFIAEEHANTPGGYNEHIHRLRNNEPFTLFNVKYNGDIVKDPYNAYGITGVLVYYDNENRPYVIQLQKQGIKDYYVNNSPSNGIYGNTFWDRDNSLSNPERLKEKLEELSCKYAGSVSVDIFKKINRKKYRCSLDVNIVGTIFTDNIYEFKQTAQGNKPLKVHSIKYNGTEIPINIPPEGVKEISTFYWKHHLGKPLVVKVIDSNSKSKYYFNHGRVGLQWHERPLQPDAKLEDAVVEHNCVRNRTTTIDLSQKTNNKTYCCTKICRYEKVKVSRRSSDAFPGFVIYEHASDDGLPFTIGSIVKDGAKQGGIMFPIRHAYSVSVYYAEKCLSEPIFLEILYAKDGYREYKWYKRITRNGWDHIYNIPSTNTEINEDLRNNFTIVATLLTSGCSPNSIPEDKLATRPEPEPRESPKETLDDLKRNTKLGFSVPMGPDDDAEEEKKIEAEKQKVLAEGKQYIHPDHRTLNSLNKNPRTLSITPEKLAPIVTKVVEEVKQKIPAQQLQQAVVPSLPPVAALTASSGVIINIKEKPDDGNGPYLYPDGSGEVSLTKVEYPQGSGFYRFKHTKKGSNGQAFHVKSVQYGGSTVSDIKPKNGEPIKSYSVWYWSGDGNMNNPLFIEIENKNGTYDYHETKGSDWNKYIRDPPLSNNEPLPPDPLEQKLDDLNCQHNGAVVIDLTYDKYKGTQNRYCCRSHTADKKVSVTGNKVANTIPYYKHRIDLQTTLSGIKYYSNGNTNSQRKRIKLAGHGFPIPGSLSVYAFYCSGNDPKLIYINPTGKDQYKGWYKQRGSDNLEWEKVSGISQDPDNIKSCKEENFEQLVRELNCGYSPCPKPTQPSSPEQEPELKLDSDSKAEVYKGSEVDLKPKSIPDEKLLEAISKTVSHGLAGLGTTLHLVGKVLKAANTQFQETQSKLTADPSNKADANPQDGAMTPGSLKLAQYVLSPIGSNTGSSPQGENAQAETADGGQVASGVKAGIGVPDGATAESSQPDSTEALTAPQEGETPAAHHVSSPNSPPWVKPTSYVLTGVGVISGSLTGFGWWIYKRSKGDPWVRQI
;
A
#
# COMPACT_ATOMS: atom_id res chain seq x y z
N MET A 1 -25.81 37.38 45.86
CA MET A 1 -24.73 36.39 45.60
C MET A 1 -25.36 35.01 45.68
N GLY A 2 -24.99 34.07 44.81
CA GLY A 2 -25.51 32.69 44.90
C GLY A 2 -25.07 32.03 46.21
N LYS A 3 -25.89 31.12 46.75
CA LYS A 3 -25.53 30.38 47.97
C LYS A 3 -24.57 29.22 47.68
N ASP A 4 -24.58 28.75 46.44
CA ASP A 4 -23.98 27.49 46.04
C ASP A 4 -22.48 27.64 45.79
N VAL A 5 -21.69 27.04 46.69
CA VAL A 5 -20.25 27.21 46.78
C VAL A 5 -19.56 25.86 47.00
N LEU A 6 -18.60 25.55 46.11
CA LEU A 6 -17.77 24.36 46.19
C LEU A 6 -16.36 24.70 46.71
N TYR A 7 -15.90 23.93 47.70
CA TYR A 7 -14.51 23.90 48.17
C TYR A 7 -13.94 22.50 47.85
N LEU A 8 -13.25 22.38 46.72
CA LEU A 8 -12.82 21.09 46.17
C LEU A 8 -11.55 20.60 46.87
N GLU A 9 -11.59 19.44 47.52
CA GLU A 9 -10.42 18.77 48.10
C GLU A 9 -10.03 17.55 47.26
N LEU A 10 -8.99 17.72 46.45
CA LEU A 10 -8.52 16.75 45.46
C LEU A 10 -8.08 15.42 46.08
N LYS A 11 -7.51 15.43 47.30
CA LYS A 11 -7.04 14.19 47.95
C LYS A 11 -8.19 13.33 48.46
N ASN A 12 -9.28 13.95 48.89
CA ASN A 12 -10.43 13.23 49.43
C ASN A 12 -11.14 12.41 48.35
N ARG A 13 -11.17 12.93 47.11
CA ARG A 13 -12.02 12.47 46.00
C ARG A 13 -13.51 12.54 46.38
N CYS A 14 -14.40 12.24 45.42
CA CYS A 14 -15.82 12.04 45.70
C CYS A 14 -16.31 10.80 44.96
N SER A 15 -17.11 10.00 45.66
CA SER A 15 -17.67 8.72 45.20
C SER A 15 -19.18 8.68 45.49
N GLU A 16 -19.87 7.65 45.01
CA GLU A 16 -21.31 7.46 45.24
C GLU A 16 -21.69 7.47 46.74
N SER A 17 -20.79 6.98 47.60
CA SER A 17 -20.98 6.96 49.07
C SER A 17 -20.96 8.33 49.74
N GLY A 18 -20.57 9.38 49.02
CA GLY A 18 -20.55 10.76 49.51
C GLY A 18 -19.37 11.56 48.97
N CYS A 19 -19.56 12.89 48.93
CA CYS A 19 -18.53 13.84 48.55
C CYS A 19 -18.03 14.58 49.79
N SER A 20 -16.85 14.21 50.30
CA SER A 20 -16.22 14.79 51.50
C SER A 20 -15.46 16.11 51.22
N CYS A 21 -15.83 16.78 50.12
CA CYS A 21 -15.55 18.19 49.89
C CYS A 21 -16.51 19.06 50.71
N LYS A 22 -16.04 20.19 51.24
CA LYS A 22 -16.95 21.16 51.87
C LYS A 22 -17.78 21.81 50.77
N LYS A 23 -19.11 21.80 50.94
CA LYS A 23 -20.06 22.38 49.98
C LYS A 23 -21.20 23.08 50.69
N ASP A 24 -21.71 24.13 50.06
CA ASP A 24 -23.02 24.72 50.30
C ASP A 24 -23.81 24.55 48.99
N GLY A 25 -25.00 23.93 49.02
CA GLY A 25 -25.74 23.50 47.81
C GLY A 25 -25.73 21.98 47.52
N ASP A 26 -26.69 21.52 46.72
CA ASP A 26 -26.89 20.10 46.36
C ASP A 26 -26.00 19.64 45.19
N PHE A 27 -24.70 19.55 45.48
CA PHE A 27 -23.73 18.95 44.56
C PHE A 27 -23.84 17.42 44.52
N ILE A 28 -23.98 16.89 43.31
CA ILE A 28 -23.70 15.50 42.97
C ILE A 28 -22.23 15.35 42.53
N ALA A 29 -21.70 14.14 42.72
CA ALA A 29 -20.38 13.76 42.23
C ALA A 29 -20.49 12.40 41.52
N GLU A 30 -19.80 12.27 40.39
CA GLU A 30 -19.79 11.06 39.55
C GLU A 30 -18.33 10.67 39.25
N GLU A 31 -18.03 9.38 39.15
CA GLU A 31 -16.72 8.87 38.71
C GLU A 31 -16.89 8.14 37.36
N HIS A 32 -16.27 8.67 36.32
CA HIS A 32 -16.29 8.13 34.96
C HIS A 32 -14.93 7.47 34.68
N ALA A 33 -14.83 6.18 34.99
CA ALA A 33 -13.59 5.42 34.89
C ALA A 33 -13.05 5.31 33.46
N ASN A 34 -11.71 5.22 33.32
CA ASN A 34 -10.97 5.07 32.06
C ASN A 34 -11.19 6.17 30.99
N THR A 35 -11.91 7.26 31.29
CA THR A 35 -12.27 8.32 30.35
C THR A 35 -11.46 9.60 30.60
N PRO A 36 -10.75 10.18 29.60
CA PRO A 36 -10.38 9.63 28.29
C PRO A 36 -8.97 9.01 28.30
N GLY A 37 -8.83 7.71 28.00
CA GLY A 37 -7.51 7.11 27.74
C GLY A 37 -6.92 6.24 28.86
N GLY A 38 -7.74 5.72 29.78
CA GLY A 38 -7.26 5.01 30.98
C GLY A 38 -6.98 5.93 32.17
N TYR A 39 -7.79 6.99 32.32
CA TYR A 39 -7.78 7.94 33.43
C TYR A 39 -9.18 8.00 34.06
N ASN A 40 -9.32 8.26 35.35
CA ASN A 40 -10.64 8.42 35.99
C ASN A 40 -11.02 9.91 36.01
N GLU A 41 -12.16 10.25 35.40
CA GLU A 41 -12.74 11.59 35.39
C GLU A 41 -13.76 11.70 36.55
N HIS A 42 -13.43 12.45 37.59
CA HIS A 42 -14.40 12.78 38.65
C HIS A 42 -15.10 14.10 38.33
N ILE A 43 -16.43 14.05 38.22
CA ILE A 43 -17.30 15.17 37.83
C ILE A 43 -18.02 15.70 39.07
N HIS A 44 -17.96 17.01 39.31
CA HIS A 44 -18.65 17.71 40.40
C HIS A 44 -19.58 18.78 39.80
N ARG A 45 -20.89 18.68 40.04
CA ARG A 45 -21.92 19.62 39.53
C ARG A 45 -23.10 19.71 40.49
N LEU A 46 -23.88 20.79 40.43
CA LEU A 46 -25.17 20.85 41.12
C LEU A 46 -26.17 19.89 40.44
N ARG A 47 -27.06 19.25 41.21
CA ARG A 47 -28.06 18.31 40.66
C ARG A 47 -28.97 18.94 39.60
N ASN A 48 -29.25 20.23 39.73
CA ASN A 48 -30.06 21.02 38.79
C ASN A 48 -29.26 21.63 37.61
N ASN A 49 -27.94 21.39 37.53
CA ASN A 49 -27.00 21.99 36.57
C ASN A 49 -26.90 23.53 36.62
N GLU A 50 -27.33 24.20 37.70
CA GLU A 50 -27.19 25.66 37.82
C GLU A 50 -25.71 26.10 38.01
N PRO A 51 -25.37 27.36 37.67
CA PRO A 51 -24.01 27.87 37.83
C PRO A 51 -23.67 28.19 39.29
N PHE A 52 -22.61 27.58 39.82
CA PHE A 52 -22.10 27.78 41.18
C PHE A 52 -20.76 28.55 41.20
N THR A 53 -20.21 28.75 42.40
CA THR A 53 -18.87 29.31 42.62
C THR A 53 -17.89 28.23 43.10
N LEU A 54 -16.79 28.02 42.40
CA LEU A 54 -15.65 27.26 42.91
C LEU A 54 -14.76 28.22 43.71
N PHE A 55 -14.84 28.17 45.04
CA PHE A 55 -14.17 29.13 45.91
C PHE A 55 -12.67 28.87 46.00
N ASN A 56 -12.28 27.63 46.27
CA ASN A 56 -10.91 27.18 46.15
C ASN A 56 -10.82 25.68 45.78
N VAL A 57 -9.65 25.32 45.27
CA VAL A 57 -9.17 23.93 45.18
C VAL A 57 -8.10 23.73 46.25
N LYS A 58 -8.09 22.56 46.87
CA LYS A 58 -7.14 22.12 47.88
C LYS A 58 -6.57 20.75 47.54
N TYR A 59 -5.35 20.48 48.00
CA TYR A 59 -4.78 19.14 48.06
C TYR A 59 -4.24 18.93 49.47
N ASN A 60 -4.75 17.92 50.19
CA ASN A 60 -4.35 17.62 51.57
C ASN A 60 -4.53 18.83 52.53
N GLY A 61 -5.56 19.65 52.32
CA GLY A 61 -5.83 20.85 53.09
C GLY A 61 -5.06 22.11 52.64
N ASP A 62 -3.92 21.98 51.96
CA ASP A 62 -3.19 23.11 51.39
C ASP A 62 -3.94 23.72 50.21
N ILE A 63 -3.93 25.05 50.08
CA ILE A 63 -4.63 25.76 48.99
C ILE A 63 -3.79 25.64 47.71
N VAL A 64 -4.42 25.12 46.66
CA VAL A 64 -3.84 25.09 45.32
C VAL A 64 -3.91 26.50 44.73
N LYS A 65 -2.81 26.94 44.10
CA LYS A 65 -2.68 28.34 43.65
C LYS A 65 -3.75 28.76 42.63
N ASP A 66 -4.12 27.85 41.73
CA ASP A 66 -5.12 28.04 40.68
C ASP A 66 -5.81 26.68 40.39
N PRO A 67 -7.11 26.63 40.07
CA PRO A 67 -8.07 27.74 40.06
C PRO A 67 -8.60 28.11 41.46
N TYR A 68 -8.90 29.40 41.65
CA TYR A 68 -9.56 29.95 42.83
C TYR A 68 -10.63 30.98 42.44
N ASN A 69 -11.65 31.16 43.27
CA ASN A 69 -12.76 32.11 43.09
C ASN A 69 -13.36 32.14 41.67
N ALA A 70 -13.56 30.96 41.06
CA ALA A 70 -14.12 30.87 39.71
C ALA A 70 -15.66 30.91 39.77
N TYR A 71 -16.25 31.98 39.24
CA TYR A 71 -17.70 32.23 39.26
C TYR A 71 -18.41 31.73 37.99
N GLY A 72 -19.63 31.21 38.14
CA GLY A 72 -20.49 30.81 37.03
C GLY A 72 -20.13 29.45 36.44
N ILE A 73 -19.58 28.56 37.26
CA ILE A 73 -19.16 27.22 36.88
C ILE A 73 -20.37 26.28 36.90
N THR A 74 -20.60 25.53 35.82
CA THR A 74 -21.67 24.53 35.73
C THR A 74 -21.18 23.11 36.03
N GLY A 75 -19.86 22.90 36.02
CA GLY A 75 -19.23 21.65 36.44
C GLY A 75 -17.71 21.77 36.57
N VAL A 76 -17.13 21.00 37.48
CA VAL A 76 -15.68 20.82 37.64
C VAL A 76 -15.35 19.36 37.42
N LEU A 77 -14.44 19.06 36.50
CA LEU A 77 -14.03 17.70 36.16
C LEU A 77 -12.53 17.56 36.43
N VAL A 78 -12.11 16.46 37.08
CA VAL A 78 -10.71 16.23 37.45
C VAL A 78 -10.27 14.86 36.96
N TYR A 79 -9.16 14.83 36.22
CA TYR A 79 -8.59 13.61 35.63
C TYR A 79 -7.48 13.05 36.52
N TYR A 80 -7.61 11.79 36.94
CA TYR A 80 -6.64 11.05 37.75
C TYR A 80 -6.13 9.80 37.02
N ASP A 81 -4.96 9.28 37.39
CA ASP A 81 -4.59 7.89 37.03
C ASP A 81 -5.07 6.86 38.08
N ASN A 82 -4.84 5.58 37.78
CA ASN A 82 -5.14 4.43 38.64
C ASN A 82 -4.45 4.46 40.02
N GLU A 83 -3.44 5.31 40.22
CA GLU A 83 -2.80 5.51 41.53
C GLU A 83 -3.32 6.78 42.23
N ASN A 84 -4.31 7.47 41.66
CA ASN A 84 -4.98 8.68 42.16
C ASN A 84 -4.14 9.97 42.12
N ARG A 85 -3.19 10.11 41.16
CA ARG A 85 -2.53 11.40 40.90
C ARG A 85 -3.45 12.33 40.09
N PRO A 86 -3.83 13.54 40.57
CA PRO A 86 -4.62 14.49 39.80
C PRO A 86 -3.75 15.20 38.75
N TYR A 87 -4.11 15.12 37.46
CA TYR A 87 -3.32 15.69 36.35
C TYR A 87 -3.89 16.98 35.76
N VAL A 88 -5.19 17.00 35.49
CA VAL A 88 -5.87 18.12 34.81
C VAL A 88 -7.21 18.39 35.50
N ILE A 89 -7.54 19.68 35.68
CA ILE A 89 -8.86 20.16 36.12
C ILE A 89 -9.48 20.91 34.94
N GLN A 90 -10.67 20.49 34.50
CA GLN A 90 -11.49 21.16 33.50
C GLN A 90 -12.67 21.85 34.20
N LEU A 91 -12.73 23.18 34.11
CA LEU A 91 -13.89 23.98 34.53
C LEU A 91 -14.83 24.18 33.34
N GLN A 92 -16.12 23.92 33.53
CA GLN A 92 -17.17 24.21 32.55
C GLN A 92 -17.92 25.48 32.94
N LYS A 93 -18.08 26.41 32.00
CA LYS A 93 -18.71 27.72 32.23
C LYS A 93 -19.49 28.16 30.99
N GLN A 94 -20.81 27.98 30.99
CA GLN A 94 -21.71 28.49 29.94
C GLN A 94 -21.26 28.13 28.50
N GLY A 95 -20.77 26.89 28.31
CA GLY A 95 -20.25 26.40 27.03
C GLY A 95 -18.75 26.62 26.80
N ILE A 96 -18.10 27.50 27.57
CA ILE A 96 -16.64 27.64 27.62
C ILE A 96 -16.06 26.53 28.51
N LYS A 97 -14.87 26.03 28.15
CA LYS A 97 -14.09 25.09 28.95
C LYS A 97 -12.70 25.66 29.23
N ASP A 98 -12.38 25.86 30.50
CA ASP A 98 -11.05 26.26 30.97
C ASP A 98 -10.33 25.06 31.56
N TYR A 99 -9.02 24.93 31.32
CA TYR A 99 -8.22 23.78 31.75
C TYR A 99 -7.00 24.24 32.54
N TYR A 100 -6.74 23.54 33.64
CA TYR A 100 -5.61 23.76 34.53
C TYR A 100 -4.81 22.46 34.61
N VAL A 101 -3.49 22.55 34.49
CA VAL A 101 -2.58 21.42 34.35
C VAL A 101 -1.63 21.37 35.54
N ASN A 102 -1.59 20.24 36.24
CA ASN A 102 -0.68 20.02 37.36
C ASN A 102 0.76 19.90 36.86
N ASN A 103 1.63 20.79 37.31
CA ASN A 103 3.05 20.79 36.94
C ASN A 103 3.92 19.88 37.83
N SER A 104 3.38 19.37 38.93
CA SER A 104 4.05 18.41 39.83
C SER A 104 3.05 17.40 40.42
N PRO A 105 2.40 16.56 39.56
CA PRO A 105 1.44 15.56 40.00
C PRO A 105 2.12 14.45 40.82
N SER A 106 1.57 14.18 42.00
CA SER A 106 2.22 13.37 43.04
C SER A 106 1.19 12.71 43.95
N ASN A 107 1.54 11.55 44.52
CA ASN A 107 0.81 10.93 45.62
C ASN A 107 1.41 11.26 47.00
N GLY A 108 2.52 11.98 47.03
CA GLY A 108 3.13 12.47 48.26
C GLY A 108 2.37 13.67 48.84
N ILE A 109 2.52 13.88 50.14
CA ILE A 109 1.97 15.04 50.87
C ILE A 109 2.41 16.37 50.23
N TYR A 110 3.66 16.44 49.80
CA TYR A 110 4.26 17.63 49.18
C TYR A 110 4.17 17.53 47.64
N GLY A 111 3.09 18.03 47.06
CA GLY A 111 2.85 18.05 45.62
C GLY A 111 1.49 18.65 45.25
N ASN A 112 1.17 18.68 43.95
CA ASN A 112 -0.16 19.09 43.44
C ASN A 112 -0.63 20.52 43.81
N THR A 113 0.26 21.42 44.22
CA THR A 113 -0.07 22.82 44.56
C THR A 113 0.14 23.81 43.41
N PHE A 114 0.88 23.42 42.37
CA PHE A 114 1.23 24.24 41.21
C PHE A 114 0.52 23.78 39.95
N TRP A 115 -0.39 24.63 39.45
CA TRP A 115 -1.20 24.36 38.26
C TRP A 115 -1.19 25.58 37.34
N ASP A 116 -0.93 25.35 36.04
CA ASP A 116 -0.97 26.40 35.01
C ASP A 116 -2.19 26.22 34.11
N ARG A 117 -2.76 27.34 33.62
CA ARG A 117 -3.92 27.31 32.72
C ARG A 117 -3.48 27.05 31.26
N ASP A 118 -3.95 25.97 30.66
CA ASP A 118 -3.69 25.61 29.24
C ASP A 118 -5.01 25.48 28.47
N ASN A 119 -5.50 26.61 27.96
CA ASN A 119 -6.72 26.66 27.14
C ASN A 119 -6.63 25.82 25.84
N SER A 120 -5.45 25.34 25.45
CA SER A 120 -5.30 24.52 24.24
C SER A 120 -5.76 23.07 24.43
N LEU A 121 -5.98 22.62 25.67
CA LEU A 121 -6.58 21.32 25.99
C LEU A 121 -8.10 21.25 25.70
N SER A 122 -8.70 22.36 25.25
CA SER A 122 -10.06 22.39 24.70
C SER A 122 -10.27 21.49 23.47
N ASN A 123 -9.18 21.06 22.82
CA ASN A 123 -9.19 19.96 21.86
C ASN A 123 -8.99 18.61 22.60
N PRO A 124 -9.93 17.63 22.48
CA PRO A 124 -9.83 16.35 23.20
C PRO A 124 -8.54 15.55 22.94
N GLU A 125 -7.98 15.61 21.73
CA GLU A 125 -6.70 14.93 21.42
C GLU A 125 -5.51 15.62 22.11
N ARG A 126 -5.57 16.94 22.32
CA ARG A 126 -4.56 17.66 23.11
C ARG A 126 -4.67 17.34 24.59
N LEU A 127 -5.89 17.26 25.15
CA LEU A 127 -6.11 16.81 26.51
C LEU A 127 -5.53 15.40 26.73
N LYS A 128 -5.87 14.46 25.84
CA LYS A 128 -5.35 13.09 25.86
C LYS A 128 -3.83 13.01 25.73
N GLU A 129 -3.25 13.77 24.79
CA GLU A 129 -1.80 13.91 24.64
C GLU A 129 -1.13 14.45 25.91
N LYS A 130 -1.74 15.43 26.58
CA LYS A 130 -1.19 16.05 27.79
C LYS A 130 -1.29 15.12 29.00
N LEU A 131 -2.38 14.38 29.16
CA LEU A 131 -2.50 13.32 30.16
C LEU A 131 -1.40 12.26 29.97
N GLU A 132 -1.17 11.80 28.74
CA GLU A 132 -0.09 10.85 28.41
C GLU A 132 1.32 11.41 28.65
N GLU A 133 1.57 12.69 28.36
CA GLU A 133 2.84 13.36 28.69
C GLU A 133 3.12 13.32 30.21
N LEU A 134 2.13 13.72 31.01
CA LEU A 134 2.25 13.81 32.47
C LEU A 134 2.35 12.41 33.11
N SER A 135 1.55 11.45 32.65
CA SER A 135 1.60 10.07 33.11
C SER A 135 2.97 9.42 32.83
N CYS A 136 3.54 9.62 31.64
CA CYS A 136 4.87 9.13 31.34
C CYS A 136 5.96 9.81 32.20
N LYS A 137 5.83 11.11 32.44
CA LYS A 137 6.81 11.93 33.18
C LYS A 137 6.78 11.71 34.70
N TYR A 138 5.62 11.49 35.31
CA TYR A 138 5.45 11.48 36.77
C TYR A 138 4.94 10.15 37.35
N ALA A 139 4.15 9.36 36.62
CA ALA A 139 3.81 7.99 37.03
C ALA A 139 4.85 6.96 36.58
N GLY A 140 5.59 7.26 35.51
CA GLY A 140 6.32 6.25 34.73
C GLY A 140 5.37 5.29 34.02
N SER A 141 4.16 5.74 33.69
CA SER A 141 3.10 4.94 33.05
C SER A 141 2.89 5.36 31.59
N VAL A 142 2.54 4.40 30.73
CA VAL A 142 2.45 4.62 29.28
C VAL A 142 1.17 4.09 28.67
N SER A 143 0.73 4.75 27.60
CA SER A 143 -0.16 4.14 26.62
C SER A 143 0.67 3.32 25.63
N VAL A 144 0.25 2.09 25.35
CA VAL A 144 0.97 1.15 24.48
C VAL A 144 0.20 0.94 23.19
N ASP A 145 0.69 1.49 22.07
CA ASP A 145 0.16 1.14 20.74
C ASP A 145 0.76 -0.20 20.29
N ILE A 146 -0.09 -1.17 19.97
CA ILE A 146 0.30 -2.51 19.53
C ILE A 146 0.52 -2.62 18.02
N PHE A 147 0.31 -1.54 17.25
CA PHE A 147 0.53 -1.47 15.80
C PHE A 147 1.65 -0.47 15.43
N LYS A 148 1.69 0.70 16.08
CA LYS A 148 2.66 1.77 15.86
C LYS A 148 3.81 1.72 16.86
N LYS A 149 5.06 1.88 16.38
CA LYS A 149 6.22 2.15 17.25
C LYS A 149 6.01 3.44 18.05
N ILE A 150 6.19 3.35 19.37
CA ILE A 150 5.89 4.45 20.31
C ILE A 150 7.01 5.50 20.28
N ASN A 151 6.74 6.70 19.78
CA ASN A 151 7.74 7.79 19.71
C ASN A 151 7.91 8.53 21.06
N ARG A 152 8.55 7.88 22.03
CA ARG A 152 8.73 8.38 23.41
C ARG A 152 9.60 9.64 23.53
N LYS A 153 10.43 9.94 22.53
CA LYS A 153 11.26 11.16 22.47
C LYS A 153 10.43 12.44 22.55
N LYS A 154 9.15 12.39 22.15
CA LYS A 154 8.20 13.51 22.22
C LYS A 154 7.96 14.02 23.65
N TYR A 155 7.91 13.13 24.65
CA TYR A 155 7.53 13.47 26.03
C TYR A 155 8.72 13.45 27.03
N ARG A 156 9.95 13.24 26.56
CA ARG A 156 11.17 13.07 27.39
C ARG A 156 11.04 12.02 28.50
N CYS A 157 10.24 11.00 28.26
CA CYS A 157 9.97 9.95 29.24
C CYS A 157 11.19 9.04 29.42
N SER A 158 11.57 8.75 30.68
CA SER A 158 12.73 7.91 31.04
C SER A 158 12.47 6.40 30.93
N LEU A 159 11.27 6.02 30.52
CA LEU A 159 10.82 4.64 30.41
C LEU A 159 11.09 4.10 29.00
N ASP A 160 12.23 3.43 28.81
CA ASP A 160 12.50 2.71 27.56
C ASP A 160 11.71 1.40 27.48
N VAL A 161 11.04 1.19 26.35
CA VAL A 161 10.43 -0.10 25.98
C VAL A 161 11.11 -0.61 24.73
N ASN A 162 11.63 -1.82 24.84
CA ASN A 162 12.14 -2.61 23.73
C ASN A 162 10.95 -3.24 22.99
N ILE A 163 10.91 -3.13 21.66
CA ILE A 163 9.93 -3.83 20.84
C ILE A 163 10.66 -4.76 19.87
N VAL A 164 10.40 -6.05 19.98
CA VAL A 164 11.02 -7.09 19.15
C VAL A 164 9.95 -7.81 18.35
N GLY A 165 10.04 -7.73 17.02
CA GLY A 165 9.30 -8.60 16.11
C GLY A 165 10.00 -9.94 15.95
N THR A 166 9.25 -11.04 16.02
CA THR A 166 9.74 -12.41 15.78
C THR A 166 8.75 -13.20 14.93
N ILE A 167 9.25 -14.15 14.15
CA ILE A 167 8.40 -15.17 13.49
C ILE A 167 7.97 -16.16 14.58
N PHE A 168 6.65 -16.27 14.81
CA PHE A 168 6.05 -17.14 15.82
C PHE A 168 5.63 -18.48 15.22
N THR A 169 5.05 -18.45 14.02
CA THR A 169 4.89 -19.61 13.15
C THR A 169 5.14 -19.18 11.70
N ASP A 170 5.23 -20.15 10.78
CA ASP A 170 5.29 -19.96 9.32
C ASP A 170 4.39 -18.85 8.77
N ASN A 171 3.24 -18.56 9.39
CA ASN A 171 2.29 -17.55 8.91
C ASN A 171 1.98 -16.43 9.93
N ILE A 172 2.59 -16.42 11.12
CA ILE A 172 2.26 -15.50 12.21
C ILE A 172 3.52 -14.80 12.72
N TYR A 173 3.47 -13.48 12.80
CA TYR A 173 4.46 -12.67 13.51
C TYR A 173 3.97 -12.38 14.94
N GLU A 174 4.88 -12.42 15.90
CA GLU A 174 4.69 -11.97 17.29
C GLU A 174 5.54 -10.72 17.51
N PHE A 175 4.95 -9.66 18.08
CA PHE A 175 5.64 -8.44 18.45
C PHE A 175 5.59 -8.27 19.96
N LYS A 176 6.75 -8.41 20.61
CA LYS A 176 6.94 -8.37 22.07
C LYS A 176 7.33 -6.98 22.52
N GLN A 177 6.63 -6.43 23.50
CA GLN A 177 6.95 -5.16 24.14
C GLN A 177 7.34 -5.42 25.59
N THR A 178 8.55 -5.03 25.98
CA THR A 178 9.11 -5.22 27.33
C THR A 178 9.83 -3.96 27.80
N ALA A 179 9.83 -3.67 29.11
CA ALA A 179 10.59 -2.54 29.64
C ALA A 179 12.08 -2.86 29.77
N GLN A 180 12.94 -1.87 29.51
CA GLN A 180 14.38 -2.03 29.67
C GLN A 180 14.76 -2.37 31.12
N GLY A 181 15.58 -3.40 31.29
CA GLY A 181 15.99 -3.89 32.61
C GLY A 181 14.96 -4.78 33.33
N ASN A 182 13.97 -5.35 32.62
CA ASN A 182 13.02 -6.35 33.15
C ASN A 182 12.19 -5.86 34.37
N LYS A 183 11.99 -4.54 34.50
CA LYS A 183 11.06 -3.94 35.46
C LYS A 183 9.62 -4.05 34.92
N PRO A 184 8.58 -4.18 35.76
CA PRO A 184 7.20 -4.08 35.29
C PRO A 184 6.92 -2.72 34.64
N LEU A 185 6.31 -2.74 33.45
CA LEU A 185 5.82 -1.59 32.73
C LEU A 185 4.49 -1.16 33.34
N LYS A 186 4.40 0.05 33.91
CA LYS A 186 3.08 0.63 34.19
C LYS A 186 2.43 1.01 32.86
N VAL A 187 1.25 0.47 32.61
CA VAL A 187 0.47 0.73 31.39
C VAL A 187 -0.91 1.22 31.85
N HIS A 188 -1.34 2.37 31.37
CA HIS A 188 -2.68 2.89 31.69
C HIS A 188 -3.70 2.54 30.60
N SER A 189 -3.27 2.39 29.34
CA SER A 189 -4.11 1.91 28.25
C SER A 189 -3.33 1.19 27.16
N ILE A 190 -3.98 0.26 26.47
CA ILE A 190 -3.49 -0.32 25.22
C ILE A 190 -4.28 0.30 24.06
N LYS A 191 -3.59 0.61 22.96
CA LYS A 191 -4.14 1.17 21.72
C LYS A 191 -3.85 0.26 20.55
N TYR A 192 -4.73 0.27 19.56
CA TYR A 192 -4.49 -0.22 18.22
C TYR A 192 -4.59 0.95 17.22
N ASN A 193 -3.49 1.28 16.54
CA ASN A 193 -3.44 2.35 15.54
C ASN A 193 -3.86 3.74 16.08
N GLY A 194 -3.74 3.99 17.38
CA GLY A 194 -4.18 5.21 18.08
C GLY A 194 -5.53 5.09 18.80
N THR A 195 -6.40 4.19 18.33
CA THR A 195 -7.70 3.88 18.98
C THR A 195 -7.47 3.01 20.20
N GLU A 196 -8.11 3.33 21.32
CA GLU A 196 -7.99 2.54 22.56
C GLU A 196 -8.72 1.19 22.44
N ILE A 197 -8.21 0.15 23.10
CA ILE A 197 -8.85 -1.17 23.14
C ILE A 197 -9.16 -1.62 24.58
N PRO A 198 -10.35 -2.18 24.85
CA PRO A 198 -10.78 -2.57 26.19
C PRO A 198 -10.10 -3.87 26.64
N ILE A 199 -8.83 -3.76 27.03
CA ILE A 199 -8.05 -4.84 27.64
C ILE A 199 -7.73 -4.43 29.08
N ASN A 200 -8.19 -5.24 30.03
CA ASN A 200 -7.99 -4.97 31.46
C ASN A 200 -6.51 -5.11 31.84
N ILE A 201 -5.89 -4.01 32.26
CA ILE A 201 -4.47 -3.98 32.63
C ILE A 201 -4.31 -4.30 34.12
N PRO A 202 -3.39 -5.21 34.51
CA PRO A 202 -3.04 -5.46 35.90
C PRO A 202 -2.48 -4.17 36.57
N PRO A 203 -3.07 -3.68 37.68
CA PRO A 203 -2.61 -2.47 38.37
C PRO A 203 -1.18 -2.61 38.94
N GLU A 204 -0.73 -3.84 39.20
CA GLU A 204 0.65 -4.16 39.61
C GLU A 204 1.70 -4.04 38.48
N GLY A 205 1.28 -3.66 37.27
CA GLY A 205 2.13 -3.48 36.11
C GLY A 205 2.34 -4.75 35.27
N VAL A 206 2.88 -4.56 34.07
CA VAL A 206 2.96 -5.55 33.00
C VAL A 206 4.41 -5.83 32.63
N LYS A 207 4.84 -7.09 32.73
CA LYS A 207 6.20 -7.52 32.38
C LYS A 207 6.42 -7.62 30.87
N GLU A 208 5.40 -8.07 30.14
CA GLU A 208 5.43 -8.28 28.68
C GLU A 208 4.04 -8.06 28.07
N ILE A 209 3.97 -7.35 26.95
CA ILE A 209 2.80 -7.36 26.04
C ILE A 209 3.26 -7.96 24.72
N SER A 210 2.73 -9.11 24.34
CA SER A 210 3.06 -9.80 23.09
C SER A 210 1.85 -9.90 22.19
N THR A 211 1.99 -9.48 20.93
CA THR A 211 0.85 -9.31 20.01
C THR A 211 1.05 -10.06 18.71
N PHE A 212 0.02 -10.82 18.31
CA PHE A 212 0.11 -11.82 17.25
C PHE A 212 -0.65 -11.36 16.02
N TYR A 213 0.03 -11.32 14.87
CA TYR A 213 -0.51 -10.86 13.60
C TYR A 213 -0.32 -11.92 12.51
N TRP A 214 -1.35 -12.16 11.71
CA TRP A 214 -1.20 -12.96 10.49
C TRP A 214 -0.35 -12.17 9.47
N LYS A 215 0.74 -12.76 8.96
CA LYS A 215 1.78 -12.01 8.20
C LYS A 215 1.26 -11.30 6.94
N HIS A 216 0.17 -11.79 6.37
CA HIS A 216 -0.50 -11.22 5.19
C HIS A 216 -1.62 -10.21 5.51
N HIS A 217 -1.77 -9.84 6.79
CA HIS A 217 -2.91 -9.08 7.29
C HIS A 217 -2.59 -8.34 8.61
N LEU A 218 -1.55 -7.51 8.58
CA LEU A 218 -1.07 -6.76 9.74
C LEU A 218 -2.07 -5.71 10.29
N GLY A 219 -3.17 -5.45 9.59
CA GLY A 219 -4.28 -4.62 10.05
C GLY A 219 -5.27 -5.27 11.05
N LYS A 220 -5.27 -6.60 11.19
CA LYS A 220 -6.18 -7.32 12.12
C LYS A 220 -5.37 -8.16 13.13
N PRO A 221 -4.96 -7.61 14.30
CA PRO A 221 -4.24 -8.36 15.34
C PRO A 221 -5.12 -9.48 15.89
N LEU A 222 -4.61 -10.70 15.91
CA LEU A 222 -5.33 -11.92 16.30
C LEU A 222 -5.52 -11.99 17.81
N VAL A 223 -4.42 -11.88 18.55
CA VAL A 223 -4.34 -12.12 20.00
C VAL A 223 -3.38 -11.10 20.63
N VAL A 224 -3.70 -10.67 21.85
CA VAL A 224 -2.81 -9.92 22.76
C VAL A 224 -2.59 -10.79 24.00
N LYS A 225 -1.34 -11.15 24.26
CA LYS A 225 -0.89 -11.81 25.49
C LYS A 225 -0.34 -10.72 26.42
N VAL A 226 -0.87 -10.65 27.64
CA VAL A 226 -0.39 -9.77 28.70
C VAL A 226 0.22 -10.65 29.79
N ILE A 227 1.45 -10.37 30.19
CA ILE A 227 2.09 -10.99 31.35
C ILE A 227 2.18 -9.93 32.46
N ASP A 228 1.55 -10.18 33.61
CA ASP A 228 1.62 -9.29 34.78
C ASP A 228 3.01 -9.32 35.46
N SER A 229 3.24 -8.46 36.45
CA SER A 229 4.50 -8.44 37.21
C SER A 229 4.75 -9.74 37.99
N ASN A 230 3.68 -10.46 38.35
CA ASN A 230 3.71 -11.79 38.97
C ASN A 230 4.04 -12.91 37.97
N SER A 231 4.27 -12.58 36.69
CA SER A 231 4.54 -13.50 35.58
C SER A 231 3.39 -14.45 35.21
N LYS A 232 2.17 -14.19 35.68
CA LYS A 232 0.95 -14.85 35.21
C LYS A 232 0.51 -14.24 33.88
N SER A 233 -0.03 -15.08 33.00
CA SER A 233 -0.39 -14.70 31.63
C SER A 233 -1.91 -14.66 31.43
N LYS A 234 -2.36 -13.66 30.68
CA LYS A 234 -3.72 -13.47 30.19
C LYS A 234 -3.72 -13.33 28.67
N TYR A 235 -4.77 -13.82 28.02
CA TYR A 235 -4.87 -13.87 26.57
C TYR A 235 -6.18 -13.25 26.11
N TYR A 236 -6.08 -12.21 25.29
CA TYR A 236 -7.20 -11.47 24.73
C TYR A 236 -7.29 -11.77 23.24
N PHE A 237 -8.39 -12.36 22.80
CA PHE A 237 -8.59 -12.78 21.42
C PHE A 237 -9.55 -11.82 20.71
N ASN A 238 -9.16 -11.31 19.53
CA ASN A 238 -9.97 -10.32 18.80
C ASN A 238 -11.01 -11.03 17.91
N HIS A 239 -12.28 -11.00 18.32
CA HIS A 239 -13.40 -11.62 17.58
C HIS A 239 -14.04 -10.69 16.55
N GLY A 240 -13.66 -9.41 16.50
CA GLY A 240 -14.20 -8.47 15.52
C GLY A 240 -13.83 -8.88 14.09
N ARG A 241 -14.83 -9.25 13.27
CA ARG A 241 -14.71 -9.17 11.80
C ARG A 241 -14.68 -7.70 11.35
N VAL A 242 -15.42 -6.87 12.07
CA VAL A 242 -15.48 -5.41 11.97
C VAL A 242 -15.07 -4.85 13.32
N GLY A 243 -14.01 -4.04 13.37
CA GLY A 243 -13.54 -3.37 14.59
C GLY A 243 -12.81 -4.25 15.63
N LEU A 244 -12.72 -3.71 16.86
CA LEU A 244 -11.78 -4.12 17.92
C LEU A 244 -12.50 -4.79 19.10
N GLN A 245 -13.24 -5.88 18.83
CA GLN A 245 -13.92 -6.65 19.87
C GLN A 245 -12.99 -7.68 20.52
N TRP A 246 -12.53 -7.39 21.73
CA TRP A 246 -11.66 -8.26 22.53
C TRP A 246 -12.43 -8.94 23.67
N HIS A 247 -12.01 -10.16 24.02
CA HIS A 247 -12.47 -10.86 25.21
C HIS A 247 -11.29 -11.66 25.80
N GLU A 248 -11.28 -11.84 27.12
CA GLU A 248 -10.31 -12.69 27.81
C GLU A 248 -10.70 -14.16 27.60
N ARG A 249 -9.79 -15.00 27.06
CA ARG A 249 -9.98 -16.44 26.85
C ARG A 249 -8.83 -17.17 27.54
N PRO A 250 -9.06 -18.00 28.57
CA PRO A 250 -8.03 -18.86 29.11
C PRO A 250 -7.61 -19.91 28.06
N LEU A 251 -6.33 -20.26 28.04
CA LEU A 251 -5.88 -21.49 27.39
C LEU A 251 -6.27 -22.70 28.26
N GLN A 252 -6.52 -23.84 27.63
CA GLN A 252 -6.64 -25.10 28.39
C GLN A 252 -5.25 -25.50 28.92
N PRO A 253 -5.14 -26.23 30.05
CA PRO A 253 -3.84 -26.54 30.67
C PRO A 253 -2.85 -27.29 29.78
N ASP A 254 -3.35 -28.01 28.79
CA ASP A 254 -2.64 -28.80 27.78
C ASP A 254 -2.49 -28.09 26.42
N ALA A 255 -3.27 -27.03 26.18
CA ALA A 255 -3.34 -26.36 24.88
C ALA A 255 -2.20 -25.37 24.67
N LYS A 256 -1.42 -25.59 23.61
CA LYS A 256 -0.37 -24.69 23.15
C LYS A 256 -0.94 -23.37 22.63
N LEU A 257 -0.21 -22.28 22.86
CA LEU A 257 -0.58 -20.95 22.36
C LEU A 257 -0.57 -20.91 20.83
N GLU A 258 0.41 -21.58 20.22
CA GLU A 258 0.58 -21.72 18.77
C GLU A 258 -0.71 -22.23 18.12
N ASP A 259 -1.24 -23.36 18.62
CA ASP A 259 -2.46 -23.98 18.11
C ASP A 259 -3.70 -23.09 18.33
N ALA A 260 -3.80 -22.40 19.47
CA ALA A 260 -4.89 -21.47 19.75
C ALA A 260 -4.86 -20.21 18.86
N VAL A 261 -3.69 -19.64 18.55
CA VAL A 261 -3.58 -18.48 17.66
C VAL A 261 -3.85 -18.90 16.20
N VAL A 262 -3.40 -20.08 15.75
CA VAL A 262 -3.69 -20.58 14.39
C VAL A 262 -5.16 -20.99 14.25
N GLU A 263 -5.78 -21.61 15.26
CA GLU A 263 -7.24 -21.83 15.33
C GLU A 263 -7.96 -20.49 15.16
N HIS A 264 -7.62 -19.49 15.97
CA HIS A 264 -8.30 -18.19 15.92
C HIS A 264 -8.12 -17.47 14.58
N ASN A 265 -6.96 -17.61 13.94
CA ASN A 265 -6.73 -17.12 12.58
C ASN A 265 -7.69 -17.81 11.57
N CYS A 266 -7.85 -19.13 11.66
CA CYS A 266 -8.82 -19.90 10.87
C CYS A 266 -10.28 -19.54 11.17
N VAL A 267 -10.63 -19.23 12.41
CA VAL A 267 -11.97 -18.74 12.80
C VAL A 267 -12.23 -17.36 12.17
N ARG A 268 -11.33 -16.40 12.41
CA ARG A 268 -11.53 -14.97 12.05
C ARG A 268 -11.32 -14.67 10.57
N ASN A 269 -10.15 -14.97 10.03
CA ASN A 269 -9.75 -14.60 8.66
C ASN A 269 -10.17 -15.65 7.62
N ARG A 270 -10.92 -16.68 8.04
CA ARG A 270 -11.24 -17.90 7.28
C ARG A 270 -10.01 -18.52 6.60
N THR A 271 -8.81 -18.37 7.18
CA THR A 271 -7.58 -18.92 6.59
C THR A 271 -7.45 -20.40 6.89
N THR A 272 -7.16 -21.20 5.88
CA THR A 272 -6.94 -22.64 6.01
C THR A 272 -5.61 -23.06 5.38
N THR A 273 -5.16 -24.25 5.76
CA THR A 273 -4.11 -24.98 5.05
C THR A 273 -4.79 -26.11 4.27
N ILE A 274 -4.56 -26.17 2.95
CA ILE A 274 -5.06 -27.28 2.14
C ILE A 274 -4.05 -28.43 2.20
N ASP A 275 -4.47 -29.57 2.74
CA ASP A 275 -3.66 -30.79 2.78
C ASP A 275 -4.04 -31.72 1.62
N LEU A 276 -3.15 -31.78 0.63
CA LEU A 276 -3.31 -32.58 -0.58
C LEU A 276 -3.35 -34.09 -0.27
N SER A 277 -2.87 -34.53 0.90
CA SER A 277 -2.95 -35.95 1.29
C SER A 277 -4.36 -36.38 1.70
N GLN A 278 -5.28 -35.44 1.99
CA GLN A 278 -6.68 -35.75 2.29
C GLN A 278 -7.43 -36.14 0.99
N LYS A 279 -7.51 -37.44 0.72
CA LYS A 279 -8.14 -38.05 -0.48
C LYS A 279 -9.37 -38.92 -0.15
N THR A 280 -9.92 -38.79 1.05
CA THR A 280 -11.13 -39.53 1.46
C THR A 280 -12.37 -38.79 0.99
N ASN A 281 -13.24 -39.44 0.21
CA ASN A 281 -14.46 -38.80 -0.30
C ASN A 281 -15.43 -38.46 0.84
N ASN A 282 -16.07 -37.28 0.78
CA ASN A 282 -16.96 -36.72 1.78
C ASN A 282 -16.33 -36.60 3.19
N LYS A 283 -14.99 -36.63 3.30
CA LYS A 283 -14.29 -36.36 4.55
C LYS A 283 -14.11 -34.86 4.73
N THR A 284 -14.58 -34.35 5.84
CA THR A 284 -14.27 -33.01 6.35
C THR A 284 -12.96 -33.02 7.14
N TYR A 285 -12.24 -31.89 7.17
CA TYR A 285 -11.04 -31.73 7.99
C TYR A 285 -10.83 -30.27 8.43
N CYS A 286 -10.07 -30.12 9.52
CA CYS A 286 -9.77 -28.86 10.19
C CYS A 286 -8.59 -28.10 9.57
N CYS A 287 -8.57 -26.77 9.77
CA CYS A 287 -7.44 -25.89 9.44
C CYS A 287 -6.11 -26.28 10.15
N THR A 288 -6.21 -26.97 11.30
CA THR A 288 -5.11 -27.49 12.12
C THR A 288 -5.50 -28.85 12.68
N LYS A 289 -4.56 -29.59 13.28
CA LYS A 289 -4.86 -30.88 13.95
C LYS A 289 -5.74 -30.77 15.21
N ILE A 290 -5.99 -29.54 15.71
CA ILE A 290 -6.54 -29.28 17.06
C ILE A 290 -7.80 -28.39 17.03
N CYS A 291 -8.06 -27.67 15.93
CA CYS A 291 -9.30 -26.89 15.76
C CYS A 291 -10.53 -27.80 15.87
N ARG A 292 -11.60 -27.33 16.52
CA ARG A 292 -12.85 -28.09 16.69
C ARG A 292 -13.81 -28.01 15.49
N TYR A 293 -13.50 -27.20 14.49
CA TYR A 293 -14.36 -26.90 13.37
C TYR A 293 -13.74 -27.40 12.06
N GLU A 294 -14.21 -28.55 11.59
CA GLU A 294 -13.83 -29.09 10.28
C GLU A 294 -14.44 -28.21 9.18
N LYS A 295 -13.61 -27.36 8.58
CA LYS A 295 -14.07 -26.39 7.58
C LYS A 295 -13.93 -26.85 6.14
N VAL A 296 -12.96 -27.74 5.86
CA VAL A 296 -12.64 -28.12 4.48
C VAL A 296 -13.20 -29.50 4.18
N LYS A 297 -14.16 -29.57 3.25
CA LYS A 297 -14.76 -30.80 2.73
C LYS A 297 -13.95 -31.29 1.54
N VAL A 298 -13.57 -32.58 1.54
CA VAL A 298 -12.98 -33.25 0.38
C VAL A 298 -14.07 -33.99 -0.39
N SER A 299 -14.30 -33.61 -1.64
CA SER A 299 -15.22 -34.26 -2.57
C SER A 299 -14.43 -34.94 -3.70
N ARG A 300 -14.52 -36.27 -3.80
CA ARG A 300 -13.97 -37.01 -4.94
C ARG A 300 -14.93 -36.88 -6.11
N ARG A 301 -14.46 -36.33 -7.24
CA ARG A 301 -15.21 -36.28 -8.50
C ARG A 301 -14.61 -37.29 -9.48
N SER A 302 -15.47 -38.08 -10.13
CA SER A 302 -15.12 -38.69 -11.42
C SER A 302 -14.85 -37.56 -12.40
N SER A 303 -13.85 -37.69 -13.26
CA SER A 303 -13.60 -36.70 -14.31
C SER A 303 -14.01 -37.24 -15.66
N ASP A 304 -15.32 -37.20 -15.92
CA ASP A 304 -15.90 -37.55 -17.22
C ASP A 304 -15.41 -36.57 -18.32
N ALA A 305 -14.92 -35.39 -17.92
CA ALA A 305 -14.23 -34.42 -18.77
C ALA A 305 -12.72 -34.72 -18.99
N PHE A 306 -12.05 -35.41 -18.04
CA PHE A 306 -10.65 -35.80 -18.10
C PHE A 306 -10.45 -37.29 -17.73
N PRO A 307 -10.89 -38.26 -18.57
CA PRO A 307 -10.75 -39.68 -18.29
C PRO A 307 -9.29 -40.09 -18.04
N GLY A 308 -9.06 -40.98 -17.06
CA GLY A 308 -7.72 -41.32 -16.57
C GLY A 308 -7.27 -40.48 -15.36
N PHE A 309 -8.07 -39.49 -14.92
CA PHE A 309 -7.81 -38.68 -13.74
C PHE A 309 -8.90 -38.80 -12.67
N VAL A 310 -8.46 -38.82 -11.41
CA VAL A 310 -9.31 -38.60 -10.24
C VAL A 310 -9.10 -37.19 -9.72
N ILE A 311 -10.20 -36.45 -9.54
CA ILE A 311 -10.17 -35.11 -8.95
C ILE A 311 -10.60 -35.20 -7.49
N TYR A 312 -9.85 -34.56 -6.60
CA TYR A 312 -10.26 -34.29 -5.23
C TYR A 312 -10.43 -32.77 -5.07
N GLU A 313 -11.67 -32.34 -4.85
CA GLU A 313 -12.01 -30.95 -4.60
C GLU A 313 -12.01 -30.70 -3.09
N HIS A 314 -11.17 -29.76 -2.64
CA HIS A 314 -11.15 -29.26 -1.28
C HIS A 314 -11.93 -27.93 -1.26
N ALA A 315 -13.19 -27.98 -0.82
CA ALA A 315 -14.09 -26.83 -0.73
C ALA A 315 -14.43 -26.51 0.74
N SER A 316 -15.03 -25.36 1.02
CA SER A 316 -15.57 -25.10 2.36
C SER A 316 -16.86 -25.90 2.57
N ASP A 317 -17.02 -26.57 3.70
CA ASP A 317 -18.22 -27.38 4.00
C ASP A 317 -19.48 -26.50 4.14
N ASP A 318 -19.33 -25.28 4.66
CA ASP A 318 -20.37 -24.24 4.69
C ASP A 318 -20.65 -23.58 3.32
N GLY A 319 -19.93 -23.97 2.26
CA GLY A 319 -20.06 -23.42 0.90
C GLY A 319 -19.61 -21.97 0.73
N LEU A 320 -19.03 -21.36 1.77
CA LEU A 320 -18.56 -19.98 1.79
C LEU A 320 -17.08 -19.90 1.36
N PRO A 321 -16.63 -18.80 0.73
CA PRO A 321 -15.24 -18.64 0.37
C PRO A 321 -14.33 -18.61 1.60
N PHE A 322 -13.09 -19.03 1.42
CA PHE A 322 -12.05 -19.07 2.43
C PHE A 322 -10.75 -18.48 1.89
N THR A 323 -9.73 -18.42 2.74
CA THR A 323 -8.41 -17.92 2.36
C THR A 323 -7.40 -19.05 2.45
N ILE A 324 -6.64 -19.30 1.38
CA ILE A 324 -5.55 -20.30 1.40
C ILE A 324 -4.32 -19.60 1.96
N GLY A 325 -3.95 -19.93 3.20
CA GLY A 325 -2.71 -19.45 3.83
C GLY A 325 -1.49 -20.32 3.52
N SER A 326 -1.71 -21.59 3.20
CA SER A 326 -0.69 -22.57 2.81
C SER A 326 -1.32 -23.76 2.09
N ILE A 327 -0.52 -24.48 1.30
CA ILE A 327 -0.85 -25.83 0.82
C ILE A 327 0.27 -26.76 1.29
N VAL A 328 -0.08 -27.97 1.72
CA VAL A 328 0.85 -29.01 2.18
C VAL A 328 0.53 -30.35 1.51
N LYS A 329 1.50 -31.26 1.45
CA LYS A 329 1.31 -32.67 1.13
C LYS A 329 2.16 -33.49 2.10
N ASP A 330 1.57 -34.47 2.77
CA ASP A 330 2.26 -35.34 3.74
C ASP A 330 2.98 -34.53 4.86
N GLY A 331 2.46 -33.33 5.16
CA GLY A 331 3.07 -32.34 6.08
C GLY A 331 4.08 -31.38 5.43
N ALA A 332 4.59 -31.64 4.23
CA ALA A 332 5.55 -30.79 3.52
C ALA A 332 4.87 -29.60 2.82
N LYS A 333 5.35 -28.37 3.11
CA LYS A 333 4.88 -27.10 2.53
C LYS A 333 5.13 -27.05 1.02
N GLN A 334 4.08 -26.79 0.25
CA GLN A 334 4.15 -26.70 -1.22
C GLN A 334 4.59 -25.29 -1.65
N GLY A 335 5.67 -25.23 -2.43
CA GLY A 335 6.32 -24.00 -2.89
C GLY A 335 5.88 -23.56 -4.30
N GLY A 336 6.29 -22.35 -4.70
CA GLY A 336 5.95 -21.76 -6.02
C GLY A 336 4.54 -21.17 -6.12
N ILE A 337 3.64 -21.55 -5.22
CA ILE A 337 2.31 -20.93 -5.06
C ILE A 337 2.45 -19.64 -4.24
N MET A 338 1.85 -18.54 -4.70
CA MET A 338 1.89 -17.25 -4.02
C MET A 338 0.74 -17.12 -3.01
N PHE A 339 1.07 -17.01 -1.73
CA PHE A 339 0.11 -16.90 -0.63
C PHE A 339 -0.05 -15.46 -0.13
N PRO A 340 -1.26 -15.07 0.36
CA PRO A 340 -2.44 -15.92 0.50
C PRO A 340 -3.37 -15.79 -0.71
N ILE A 341 -4.14 -16.84 -0.99
CA ILE A 341 -5.19 -16.78 -2.02
C ILE A 341 -6.52 -16.50 -1.32
N ARG A 342 -6.93 -15.23 -1.33
CA ARG A 342 -8.17 -14.74 -0.72
C ARG A 342 -9.39 -15.09 -1.58
N HIS A 343 -10.54 -15.24 -0.93
CA HIS A 343 -11.84 -15.55 -1.52
C HIS A 343 -11.88 -16.80 -2.43
N ALA A 344 -11.08 -17.82 -2.11
CA ALA A 344 -11.12 -19.12 -2.77
C ALA A 344 -12.39 -19.90 -2.36
N TYR A 345 -13.10 -20.49 -3.32
CA TYR A 345 -14.28 -21.34 -3.07
C TYR A 345 -13.92 -22.83 -3.04
N SER A 346 -12.98 -23.26 -3.89
CA SER A 346 -12.44 -24.62 -3.86
C SER A 346 -11.05 -24.71 -4.50
N VAL A 347 -10.33 -25.79 -4.13
CA VAL A 347 -9.09 -26.24 -4.77
C VAL A 347 -9.34 -27.63 -5.34
N SER A 348 -9.37 -27.78 -6.67
CA SER A 348 -9.46 -29.08 -7.34
C SER A 348 -8.05 -29.62 -7.60
N VAL A 349 -7.75 -30.80 -7.05
CA VAL A 349 -6.44 -31.46 -7.13
C VAL A 349 -6.54 -32.66 -8.07
N TYR A 350 -5.70 -32.68 -9.10
CA TYR A 350 -5.75 -33.67 -10.17
C TYR A 350 -4.67 -34.74 -9.99
N TYR A 351 -5.09 -35.99 -9.92
CA TYR A 351 -4.24 -37.18 -9.84
C TYR A 351 -4.49 -38.09 -11.03
N ALA A 352 -3.46 -38.75 -11.55
CA ALA A 352 -3.69 -39.87 -12.47
C ALA A 352 -4.33 -41.05 -11.70
N GLU A 353 -5.28 -41.76 -12.30
CA GLU A 353 -5.89 -42.98 -11.72
C GLU A 353 -4.84 -44.03 -11.33
N LYS A 354 -3.78 -44.14 -12.12
CA LYS A 354 -2.64 -45.05 -11.88
C LYS A 354 -1.62 -44.52 -10.86
N CYS A 355 -1.79 -43.29 -10.36
CA CYS A 355 -0.77 -42.57 -9.60
C CYS A 355 -1.36 -41.68 -8.49
N LEU A 356 -2.31 -42.22 -7.71
CA LEU A 356 -3.01 -41.51 -6.63
C LEU A 356 -2.08 -41.07 -5.46
N SER A 357 -0.80 -41.41 -5.48
CA SER A 357 0.22 -40.90 -4.55
C SER A 357 0.61 -39.45 -4.82
N GLU A 358 0.60 -39.00 -6.07
CA GLU A 358 1.25 -37.76 -6.49
C GLU A 358 0.29 -36.83 -7.26
N PRO A 359 0.02 -35.61 -6.74
CA PRO A 359 -0.79 -34.62 -7.46
C PRO A 359 0.00 -34.03 -8.63
N ILE A 360 -0.71 -33.66 -9.70
CA ILE A 360 -0.13 -33.22 -10.98
C ILE A 360 -0.52 -31.77 -11.30
N PHE A 361 -1.80 -31.42 -11.10
CA PHE A 361 -2.31 -30.05 -11.26
C PHE A 361 -3.15 -29.61 -10.05
N LEU A 362 -3.16 -28.30 -9.81
CA LEU A 362 -4.06 -27.61 -8.89
C LEU A 362 -4.86 -26.56 -9.69
N GLU A 363 -6.17 -26.69 -9.70
CA GLU A 363 -7.10 -25.61 -10.07
C GLU A 363 -7.59 -24.94 -8.78
N ILE A 364 -7.56 -23.61 -8.74
CA ILE A 364 -8.04 -22.82 -7.60
C ILE A 364 -9.09 -21.85 -8.12
N LEU A 365 -10.35 -22.11 -7.77
CA LEU A 365 -11.49 -21.26 -8.07
C LEU A 365 -11.62 -20.18 -6.99
N TYR A 366 -11.62 -18.91 -7.38
CA TYR A 366 -11.76 -17.79 -6.46
C TYR A 366 -12.63 -16.66 -7.03
N ALA A 367 -13.15 -15.78 -6.16
CA ALA A 367 -13.88 -14.60 -6.57
C ALA A 367 -12.99 -13.35 -6.65
N LYS A 368 -13.26 -12.51 -7.65
CA LYS A 368 -12.54 -11.27 -7.95
C LYS A 368 -13.49 -10.31 -8.66
N ASP A 369 -13.63 -9.09 -8.12
CA ASP A 369 -14.49 -8.03 -8.67
C ASP A 369 -15.95 -8.43 -8.94
N GLY A 370 -16.48 -9.40 -8.19
CA GLY A 370 -17.83 -9.96 -8.35
C GLY A 370 -17.96 -11.08 -9.38
N TYR A 371 -16.88 -11.42 -10.09
CA TYR A 371 -16.78 -12.54 -11.02
C TYR A 371 -16.01 -13.71 -10.41
N ARG A 372 -16.02 -14.86 -11.09
CA ARG A 372 -15.10 -15.97 -10.84
C ARG A 372 -13.85 -15.84 -11.69
N GLU A 373 -12.72 -16.20 -11.13
CA GLU A 373 -11.47 -16.44 -11.84
C GLU A 373 -10.89 -17.79 -11.40
N TYR A 374 -10.19 -18.46 -12.31
CA TYR A 374 -9.52 -19.73 -12.06
C TYR A 374 -8.01 -19.52 -12.15
N LYS A 375 -7.26 -20.01 -11.17
CA LYS A 375 -5.80 -20.10 -11.23
C LYS A 375 -5.39 -21.55 -11.34
N TRP A 376 -4.55 -21.86 -12.32
CA TRP A 376 -4.03 -23.20 -12.54
C TRP A 376 -2.55 -23.24 -12.25
N TYR A 377 -2.13 -24.31 -11.56
CA TYR A 377 -0.74 -24.61 -11.28
C TYR A 377 -0.43 -26.03 -11.75
N LYS A 378 0.75 -26.20 -12.34
CA LYS A 378 1.33 -27.51 -12.66
C LYS A 378 2.48 -27.82 -11.70
N ARG A 379 2.70 -29.09 -11.41
CA ARG A 379 3.83 -29.50 -10.57
C ARG A 379 5.13 -29.56 -11.39
N ILE A 380 6.23 -29.08 -10.81
CA ILE A 380 7.55 -29.03 -11.47
C ILE A 380 8.66 -29.73 -10.68
N THR A 381 8.55 -29.81 -9.35
CA THR A 381 9.49 -30.50 -8.45
C THR A 381 8.73 -31.23 -7.34
N ARG A 382 9.43 -31.88 -6.41
CA ARG A 382 8.80 -32.68 -5.35
C ARG A 382 7.77 -31.90 -4.53
N ASN A 383 8.02 -30.62 -4.22
CA ASN A 383 7.07 -29.72 -3.56
C ASN A 383 6.78 -28.42 -4.33
N GLY A 384 7.45 -28.19 -5.46
CA GLY A 384 7.34 -26.95 -6.25
C GLY A 384 6.29 -27.00 -7.35
N TRP A 385 5.57 -25.89 -7.48
CA TRP A 385 4.50 -25.64 -8.44
C TRP A 385 4.82 -24.42 -9.31
N ASP A 386 4.37 -24.44 -10.57
CA ASP A 386 4.50 -23.36 -11.54
C ASP A 386 3.12 -22.87 -11.99
N HIS A 387 2.98 -21.56 -12.21
CA HIS A 387 1.70 -20.90 -12.50
C HIS A 387 1.42 -20.84 -14.01
N ILE A 388 0.29 -21.37 -14.43
CA ILE A 388 -0.12 -21.37 -15.84
C ILE A 388 -0.75 -20.00 -16.17
N TYR A 389 0.08 -19.05 -16.59
CA TYR A 389 -0.35 -17.68 -16.91
C TYR A 389 -1.34 -17.61 -18.08
N ASN A 390 -1.08 -18.38 -19.13
CA ASN A 390 -1.96 -18.54 -20.29
C ASN A 390 -2.64 -19.90 -20.17
N ILE A 391 -3.65 -20.02 -19.30
CA ILE A 391 -4.62 -21.12 -19.43
C ILE A 391 -5.30 -20.90 -20.79
N PRO A 392 -5.18 -21.84 -21.76
CA PRO A 392 -5.67 -21.56 -23.10
C PRO A 392 -7.18 -21.36 -23.15
N SER A 393 -7.65 -20.57 -24.13
CA SER A 393 -9.07 -20.19 -24.20
C SER A 393 -9.98 -21.32 -24.63
N THR A 394 -9.45 -22.35 -25.29
CA THR A 394 -10.21 -23.53 -25.71
C THR A 394 -9.85 -24.77 -24.90
N ASN A 395 -10.84 -25.62 -24.71
CA ASN A 395 -10.69 -26.90 -24.00
C ASN A 395 -9.71 -27.84 -24.70
N THR A 396 -9.52 -27.69 -26.01
CA THR A 396 -8.54 -28.45 -26.81
C THR A 396 -7.13 -28.10 -26.40
N GLU A 397 -6.80 -26.81 -26.39
CA GLU A 397 -5.47 -26.31 -26.02
C GLU A 397 -5.20 -26.55 -24.52
N ILE A 398 -6.20 -26.38 -23.63
CA ILE A 398 -6.07 -26.78 -22.20
C ILE A 398 -5.72 -28.26 -22.11
N ASN A 399 -6.41 -29.13 -22.85
CA ASN A 399 -6.10 -30.55 -22.88
C ASN A 399 -4.73 -30.85 -23.50
N GLU A 400 -4.24 -30.06 -24.44
CA GLU A 400 -2.91 -30.20 -25.04
C GLU A 400 -1.81 -29.81 -24.04
N ASP A 401 -1.95 -28.70 -23.32
CA ASP A 401 -1.03 -28.33 -22.23
C ASP A 401 -1.10 -29.33 -21.06
N LEU A 402 -2.29 -29.78 -20.66
CA LEU A 402 -2.45 -30.86 -19.68
C LEU A 402 -1.72 -32.13 -20.15
N ARG A 403 -1.90 -32.54 -21.42
CA ARG A 403 -1.24 -33.73 -22.00
C ARG A 403 0.26 -33.57 -22.10
N ASN A 404 0.79 -32.44 -22.55
CA ASN A 404 2.22 -32.19 -22.69
C ASN A 404 2.93 -32.20 -21.33
N ASN A 405 2.36 -31.51 -20.33
CA ASN A 405 2.88 -31.56 -18.96
C ASN A 405 2.65 -32.95 -18.32
N PHE A 406 1.60 -33.68 -18.69
CA PHE A 406 1.41 -35.07 -18.27
C PHE A 406 2.41 -36.03 -18.93
N THR A 407 2.84 -35.82 -20.17
CA THR A 407 3.92 -36.60 -20.80
C THR A 407 5.24 -36.39 -20.06
N ILE A 408 5.54 -35.15 -19.66
CA ILE A 408 6.70 -34.83 -18.80
C ILE A 408 6.57 -35.56 -17.45
N VAL A 409 5.45 -35.38 -16.74
CA VAL A 409 5.24 -36.00 -15.42
C VAL A 409 5.17 -37.53 -15.49
N ALA A 410 4.62 -38.12 -16.56
CA ALA A 410 4.57 -39.57 -16.76
C ALA A 410 5.92 -40.18 -17.16
N THR A 411 6.76 -39.48 -17.94
CA THR A 411 8.14 -39.93 -18.25
C THR A 411 9.08 -39.83 -17.05
N LEU A 412 8.72 -39.06 -16.03
CA LEU A 412 9.32 -39.16 -14.70
C LEU A 412 8.75 -40.36 -13.93
N LEU A 413 7.42 -40.47 -13.80
CA LEU A 413 6.74 -41.48 -12.95
C LEU A 413 6.75 -42.93 -13.49
N THR A 414 7.39 -43.22 -14.63
CA THR A 414 7.39 -44.53 -15.32
C THR A 414 7.89 -45.70 -14.47
N SER A 415 8.69 -45.45 -13.42
CA SER A 415 9.19 -46.48 -12.49
C SER A 415 8.27 -46.71 -11.26
N GLY A 416 6.96 -46.81 -11.50
CA GLY A 416 5.99 -47.22 -10.47
C GLY A 416 5.58 -46.11 -9.49
N CYS A 417 5.39 -44.88 -9.97
CA CYS A 417 4.86 -43.76 -9.15
C CYS A 417 5.73 -43.37 -7.94
N SER A 418 7.03 -43.70 -7.98
CA SER A 418 7.99 -43.26 -6.97
C SER A 418 8.28 -41.76 -7.10
N PRO A 419 8.04 -40.93 -6.07
CA PRO A 419 8.32 -39.49 -6.11
C PRO A 419 9.82 -39.15 -6.22
N ASN A 420 10.71 -40.14 -6.06
CA ASN A 420 12.16 -39.97 -6.23
C ASN A 420 12.58 -39.78 -7.72
N SER A 421 11.63 -39.95 -8.65
CA SER A 421 11.82 -39.63 -10.08
C SER A 421 11.61 -38.15 -10.41
N ILE A 422 10.86 -37.42 -9.58
CA ILE A 422 10.62 -35.99 -9.74
C ILE A 422 11.86 -35.24 -9.23
N PRO A 423 12.36 -34.19 -9.94
CA PRO A 423 13.48 -33.40 -9.45
C PRO A 423 13.26 -32.90 -8.03
N GLU A 424 14.30 -33.04 -7.19
CA GLU A 424 14.31 -32.43 -5.86
C GLU A 424 14.20 -30.90 -5.94
N ASP A 425 13.75 -30.28 -4.86
CA ASP A 425 13.49 -28.85 -4.76
C ASP A 425 14.81 -28.04 -4.72
N LYS A 426 15.52 -27.97 -5.85
CA LYS A 426 16.77 -27.22 -6.03
C LYS A 426 16.63 -25.69 -5.97
N LEU A 427 15.41 -25.19 -5.73
CA LEU A 427 15.13 -23.79 -5.48
C LEU A 427 15.36 -23.51 -4.00
N ALA A 428 16.32 -22.61 -3.70
CA ALA A 428 16.44 -22.05 -2.37
C ALA A 428 15.07 -21.48 -1.95
N THR A 429 14.56 -21.90 -0.80
CA THR A 429 13.34 -21.32 -0.22
C THR A 429 13.59 -19.83 -0.07
N ARG A 430 12.84 -19.03 -0.85
CA ARG A 430 12.96 -17.58 -0.84
C ARG A 430 12.81 -17.10 0.60
N PRO A 431 13.82 -16.41 1.17
CA PRO A 431 13.82 -16.06 2.58
C PRO A 431 12.56 -15.26 2.89
N GLU A 432 11.79 -15.74 3.86
CA GLU A 432 10.62 -15.01 4.31
C GLU A 432 11.08 -13.72 5.04
N PRO A 433 10.46 -12.57 4.76
CA PRO A 433 10.88 -11.30 5.33
C PRO A 433 10.70 -11.30 6.85
N GLU A 434 11.79 -10.98 7.57
CA GLU A 434 11.78 -10.84 9.02
C GLU A 434 10.93 -9.62 9.45
N PRO A 435 10.14 -9.74 10.53
CA PRO A 435 9.39 -8.62 11.08
C PRO A 435 10.33 -7.55 11.65
N ARG A 436 9.89 -6.29 11.60
CA ARG A 436 10.59 -5.11 12.13
C ARG A 436 10.18 -4.83 13.59
N GLU A 437 10.67 -3.74 14.17
CA GLU A 437 10.32 -3.28 15.53
C GLU A 437 8.83 -2.89 15.72
N SER A 438 8.00 -2.95 14.68
CA SER A 438 6.53 -2.81 14.83
C SER A 438 5.77 -3.45 13.66
N PRO A 439 4.48 -3.80 13.85
CA PRO A 439 3.61 -4.23 12.75
C PRO A 439 3.51 -3.18 11.64
N LYS A 440 3.47 -1.89 11.99
CA LYS A 440 3.50 -0.82 10.97
C LYS A 440 4.80 -0.81 10.18
N GLU A 441 5.97 -0.80 10.82
CA GLU A 441 7.25 -0.78 10.08
C GLU A 441 7.43 -2.05 9.24
N THR A 442 6.90 -3.19 9.70
CA THR A 442 6.83 -4.44 8.94
C THR A 442 5.91 -4.31 7.72
N LEU A 443 4.72 -3.73 7.89
CA LEU A 443 3.80 -3.45 6.79
C LEU A 443 4.41 -2.49 5.76
N ASP A 444 5.04 -1.40 6.22
CA ASP A 444 5.69 -0.42 5.36
C ASP A 444 6.87 -1.04 4.60
N ASP A 445 7.62 -1.97 5.20
CA ASP A 445 8.71 -2.68 4.55
C ASP A 445 8.20 -3.72 3.54
N LEU A 446 7.14 -4.45 3.87
CA LEU A 446 6.47 -5.35 2.94
C LEU A 446 5.86 -4.56 1.76
N LYS A 447 5.24 -3.40 2.01
CA LYS A 447 4.72 -2.48 0.97
C LYS A 447 5.83 -1.84 0.11
N ARG A 448 7.09 -1.77 0.58
CA ARG A 448 8.27 -1.43 -0.25
C ARG A 448 8.77 -2.62 -1.08
N ASN A 449 8.76 -3.82 -0.49
CA ASN A 449 9.39 -5.02 -1.06
C ASN A 449 8.44 -5.88 -1.93
N THR A 450 7.15 -5.53 -2.04
CA THR A 450 6.15 -6.21 -2.89
C THR A 450 6.46 -6.20 -4.39
N LYS A 451 7.43 -5.40 -4.86
CA LYS A 451 8.01 -5.53 -6.22
C LYS A 451 8.50 -6.96 -6.54
N LEU A 452 8.87 -7.72 -5.52
CA LEU A 452 9.24 -9.14 -5.61
C LEU A 452 8.02 -10.07 -5.81
N GLY A 453 6.82 -9.56 -6.11
CA GLY A 453 5.62 -10.37 -6.35
C GLY A 453 4.97 -10.97 -5.09
N PHE A 454 5.29 -10.48 -3.89
CA PHE A 454 4.47 -10.81 -2.72
C PHE A 454 3.12 -10.10 -2.80
N SER A 455 2.05 -10.75 -2.33
CA SER A 455 0.79 -10.07 -2.04
C SER A 455 1.04 -8.93 -1.04
N VAL A 456 0.51 -7.73 -1.31
CA VAL A 456 0.51 -6.65 -0.32
C VAL A 456 -0.28 -7.11 0.92
N PRO A 457 0.31 -7.10 2.14
CA PRO A 457 -0.45 -7.35 3.35
C PRO A 457 -1.45 -6.21 3.58
N MET A 458 -2.66 -6.54 4.06
CA MET A 458 -3.60 -5.51 4.50
C MET A 458 -3.15 -4.92 5.83
N GLY A 459 -3.15 -3.59 5.91
CA GLY A 459 -3.02 -2.80 7.12
C GLY A 459 -4.37 -2.19 7.55
N PRO A 460 -4.39 -1.43 8.66
CA PRO A 460 -5.63 -0.90 9.22
C PRO A 460 -6.38 0.06 8.30
N ASP A 461 -5.67 0.75 7.40
CA ASP A 461 -6.30 1.66 6.44
C ASP A 461 -7.02 0.86 5.33
N ASP A 462 -6.41 -0.25 4.87
CA ASP A 462 -7.00 -1.18 3.91
C ASP A 462 -8.24 -1.89 4.53
N ASP A 463 -8.20 -2.15 5.84
CA ASP A 463 -9.30 -2.72 6.62
C ASP A 463 -10.45 -1.73 6.86
N ALA A 464 -10.14 -0.48 7.20
CA ALA A 464 -11.15 0.56 7.37
C ALA A 464 -11.91 0.85 6.06
N GLU A 465 -11.26 0.69 4.90
CA GLU A 465 -11.93 0.77 3.59
C GLU A 465 -12.80 -0.48 3.32
N GLU A 466 -12.32 -1.69 3.64
CA GLU A 466 -13.10 -2.94 3.56
C GLU A 466 -14.37 -2.86 4.44
N GLU A 467 -14.23 -2.52 5.72
CA GLU A 467 -15.33 -2.39 6.68
C GLU A 467 -16.34 -1.32 6.23
N LYS A 468 -15.86 -0.15 5.77
CA LYS A 468 -16.71 0.92 5.23
C LYS A 468 -17.48 0.50 3.98
N LYS A 469 -16.87 -0.31 3.11
CA LYS A 469 -17.51 -0.85 1.90
C LYS A 469 -18.58 -1.90 2.26
N ILE A 470 -18.28 -2.79 3.23
CA ILE A 470 -19.21 -3.78 3.76
C ILE A 470 -20.42 -3.10 4.41
N GLU A 471 -20.21 -2.07 5.24
CA GLU A 471 -21.32 -1.34 5.87
C GLU A 471 -22.11 -0.50 4.85
N ALA A 472 -21.46 0.12 3.87
CA ALA A 472 -22.16 0.83 2.78
C ALA A 472 -23.02 -0.12 1.92
N GLU A 473 -22.54 -1.33 1.63
CA GLU A 473 -23.35 -2.36 0.96
C GLU A 473 -24.53 -2.81 1.85
N LYS A 474 -24.29 -3.03 3.15
CA LYS A 474 -25.33 -3.36 4.14
C LYS A 474 -26.43 -2.30 4.21
N GLN A 475 -26.06 -1.04 4.38
CA GLN A 475 -27.03 0.07 4.42
C GLN A 475 -27.81 0.20 3.10
N LYS A 476 -27.16 0.02 1.95
CA LYS A 476 -27.84 -0.02 0.65
C LYS A 476 -28.85 -1.17 0.55
N VAL A 477 -28.47 -2.39 0.90
CA VAL A 477 -29.34 -3.58 0.79
C VAL A 477 -30.53 -3.48 1.76
N LEU A 478 -30.32 -2.93 2.96
CA LEU A 478 -31.40 -2.64 3.92
C LEU A 478 -32.34 -1.53 3.41
N ALA A 479 -31.82 -0.46 2.80
CA ALA A 479 -32.63 0.59 2.17
C ALA A 479 -33.42 0.11 0.95
N GLU A 480 -32.96 -0.94 0.27
CA GLU A 480 -33.71 -1.65 -0.79
C GLU A 480 -34.76 -2.64 -0.24
N GLY A 481 -34.98 -2.68 1.09
CA GLY A 481 -35.96 -3.58 1.74
C GLY A 481 -35.56 -5.06 1.73
N LYS A 482 -34.28 -5.37 1.47
CA LYS A 482 -33.77 -6.74 1.28
C LYS A 482 -33.00 -7.21 2.51
N GLN A 483 -33.01 -8.52 2.76
CA GLN A 483 -32.15 -9.11 3.76
C GLN A 483 -30.68 -8.94 3.35
N TYR A 484 -29.87 -8.32 4.21
CA TYR A 484 -28.43 -8.21 3.96
C TYR A 484 -27.74 -9.57 4.06
N ILE A 485 -27.23 -10.04 2.93
CA ILE A 485 -26.35 -11.20 2.83
C ILE A 485 -24.92 -10.65 2.70
N HIS A 486 -24.07 -10.94 3.70
CA HIS A 486 -22.66 -10.53 3.71
C HIS A 486 -21.95 -10.97 2.41
N PRO A 487 -20.98 -10.21 1.86
CA PRO A 487 -20.30 -10.56 0.61
C PRO A 487 -19.78 -12.01 0.54
N ASP A 488 -19.20 -12.56 1.62
CA ASP A 488 -18.80 -13.97 1.69
C ASP A 488 -19.99 -14.94 1.57
N HIS A 489 -21.15 -14.57 2.10
CA HIS A 489 -22.38 -15.35 2.05
C HIS A 489 -23.13 -15.25 0.70
N ARG A 490 -22.58 -14.54 -0.29
CA ARG A 490 -23.01 -14.67 -1.69
C ARG A 490 -22.67 -16.08 -2.16
N THR A 491 -23.66 -16.96 -2.10
CA THR A 491 -23.53 -18.38 -2.40
C THR A 491 -22.91 -18.59 -3.78
N LEU A 492 -22.16 -19.70 -3.94
CA LEU A 492 -21.55 -20.09 -5.21
C LEU A 492 -22.57 -20.07 -6.37
N ASN A 493 -23.84 -20.43 -6.09
CA ASN A 493 -24.95 -20.41 -7.04
C ASN A 493 -25.42 -19.01 -7.48
N SER A 494 -25.14 -17.96 -6.71
CA SER A 494 -25.36 -16.58 -7.18
C SER A 494 -24.32 -16.18 -8.25
N LEU A 495 -23.05 -16.55 -8.05
CA LEU A 495 -21.97 -16.33 -9.01
C LEU A 495 -22.13 -17.19 -10.29
N ASN A 496 -22.77 -18.37 -10.19
CA ASN A 496 -23.13 -19.21 -11.35
C ASN A 496 -24.06 -18.51 -12.36
N LYS A 497 -24.72 -17.39 -12.00
CA LYS A 497 -25.66 -16.69 -12.90
C LYS A 497 -25.00 -15.71 -13.87
N ASN A 498 -23.76 -15.27 -13.61
CA ASN A 498 -22.97 -14.40 -14.51
C ASN A 498 -21.55 -14.97 -14.76
N PRO A 499 -21.42 -16.17 -15.33
CA PRO A 499 -20.12 -16.69 -15.74
C PRO A 499 -19.62 -15.90 -16.96
N ARG A 500 -18.32 -15.54 -16.98
CA ARG A 500 -17.66 -15.27 -18.28
C ARG A 500 -17.61 -16.61 -19.01
N THR A 501 -18.29 -16.70 -20.14
CA THR A 501 -18.70 -17.99 -20.73
C THR A 501 -17.55 -18.73 -21.42
N LEU A 502 -17.02 -19.73 -20.72
CA LEU A 502 -16.45 -20.94 -21.32
C LEU A 502 -17.25 -22.14 -20.77
N SER A 503 -17.95 -22.86 -21.65
CA SER A 503 -18.79 -24.00 -21.32
C SER A 503 -18.40 -25.20 -22.20
N ILE A 504 -18.46 -26.40 -21.62
CA ILE A 504 -17.94 -27.64 -22.20
C ILE A 504 -19.03 -28.71 -22.12
N THR A 505 -19.22 -29.52 -23.16
CA THR A 505 -20.02 -30.75 -23.08
C THR A 505 -19.12 -31.99 -23.27
N PRO A 506 -19.26 -33.05 -22.45
CA PRO A 506 -18.34 -34.21 -22.47
C PRO A 506 -18.34 -35.02 -23.78
N GLU A 507 -19.45 -35.02 -24.51
CA GLU A 507 -19.77 -35.95 -25.61
C GLU A 507 -18.78 -35.92 -26.78
N LYS A 508 -18.00 -34.83 -26.94
CA LYS A 508 -16.97 -34.70 -27.98
C LYS A 508 -15.57 -35.15 -27.55
N LEU A 509 -15.35 -35.46 -26.27
CA LEU A 509 -14.00 -35.70 -25.72
C LEU A 509 -13.59 -37.19 -25.73
N ALA A 510 -14.51 -38.10 -25.40
CA ALA A 510 -14.19 -39.50 -25.13
C ALA A 510 -13.38 -40.24 -26.24
N PRO A 511 -13.71 -40.13 -27.54
CA PRO A 511 -13.00 -40.89 -28.59
C PRO A 511 -11.51 -40.51 -28.73
N ILE A 512 -11.17 -39.26 -28.40
CA ILE A 512 -9.84 -38.66 -28.63
C ILE A 512 -8.87 -38.96 -27.46
N VAL A 513 -9.41 -39.30 -26.28
CA VAL A 513 -8.59 -39.75 -25.14
C VAL A 513 -8.11 -41.17 -25.37
N THR A 514 -9.03 -42.09 -25.66
CA THR A 514 -8.74 -43.52 -25.88
C THR A 514 -7.66 -43.73 -26.96
N LYS A 515 -7.77 -43.02 -28.09
CA LYS A 515 -6.80 -43.13 -29.19
C LYS A 515 -5.37 -42.78 -28.75
N VAL A 516 -5.18 -41.67 -28.03
CA VAL A 516 -3.84 -41.21 -27.61
C VAL A 516 -3.27 -42.09 -26.48
N VAL A 517 -4.12 -42.67 -25.63
CA VAL A 517 -3.67 -43.67 -24.64
C VAL A 517 -3.09 -44.92 -25.31
N GLU A 518 -3.68 -45.41 -26.40
CA GLU A 518 -3.11 -46.53 -27.18
C GLU A 518 -1.86 -46.11 -27.97
N GLU A 519 -1.84 -44.93 -28.60
CA GLU A 519 -0.65 -44.43 -29.32
C GLU A 519 0.56 -44.23 -28.38
N VAL A 520 0.36 -43.87 -27.11
CA VAL A 520 1.44 -43.76 -26.12
C VAL A 520 1.92 -45.14 -25.63
N LYS A 521 1.01 -46.10 -25.41
CA LYS A 521 1.40 -47.49 -25.06
C LYS A 521 2.32 -48.11 -26.13
N GLN A 522 2.05 -47.85 -27.42
CA GLN A 522 2.84 -48.38 -28.53
C GLN A 522 4.21 -47.68 -28.71
N LYS A 523 4.40 -46.48 -28.14
CA LYS A 523 5.61 -45.66 -28.31
C LYS A 523 6.67 -45.84 -27.20
N ILE A 524 6.54 -46.87 -26.35
CA ILE A 524 7.55 -47.21 -25.32
C ILE A 524 8.12 -48.62 -25.59
N PRO A 525 9.09 -48.78 -26.52
CA PRO A 525 9.95 -49.96 -26.56
C PRO A 525 10.83 -50.04 -25.31
N ALA A 526 11.10 -51.26 -24.83
CA ALA A 526 11.95 -51.50 -23.66
C ALA A 526 13.46 -51.38 -23.98
N GLN A 527 13.91 -50.23 -24.50
CA GLN A 527 15.33 -49.94 -24.78
C GLN A 527 15.71 -48.49 -24.49
N GLN A 528 16.28 -48.24 -23.30
CA GLN A 528 17.46 -47.39 -23.12
C GLN A 528 18.06 -47.56 -21.71
N LEU A 529 18.72 -48.70 -21.53
CA LEU A 529 19.76 -48.91 -20.53
C LEU A 529 21.01 -49.39 -21.27
N GLN A 530 22.19 -48.96 -20.82
CA GLN A 530 23.44 -48.93 -21.59
C GLN A 530 23.41 -47.86 -22.72
N GLN A 531 24.53 -47.22 -23.08
CA GLN A 531 25.94 -47.54 -22.76
C GLN A 531 26.71 -46.25 -22.42
N ALA A 532 27.57 -46.30 -21.40
CA ALA A 532 28.53 -45.24 -21.12
C ALA A 532 29.89 -45.64 -21.70
N VAL A 533 30.42 -44.84 -22.64
CA VAL A 533 31.78 -44.96 -23.16
C VAL A 533 32.40 -43.57 -23.15
N VAL A 534 33.57 -43.43 -22.55
CA VAL A 534 34.29 -42.16 -22.40
C VAL A 534 35.28 -41.98 -23.55
N PRO A 535 35.14 -40.94 -24.41
CA PRO A 535 36.20 -40.52 -25.30
C PRO A 535 37.31 -39.83 -24.49
N SER A 536 38.57 -40.13 -24.77
CA SER A 536 39.72 -39.50 -24.12
C SER A 536 39.90 -38.04 -24.57
N LEU A 537 40.53 -37.24 -23.70
CA LEU A 537 40.80 -35.82 -23.94
C LEU A 537 41.83 -35.60 -25.06
N PRO A 538 41.55 -34.75 -26.07
CA PRO A 538 42.60 -34.14 -26.88
C PRO A 538 43.36 -33.07 -26.07
N PRO A 539 44.60 -32.70 -26.47
CA PRO A 539 45.45 -31.81 -25.69
C PRO A 539 44.94 -30.36 -25.64
N VAL A 540 45.41 -29.62 -24.64
CA VAL A 540 45.09 -28.20 -24.41
C VAL A 540 45.55 -27.35 -25.60
N ALA A 541 44.62 -26.98 -26.47
CA ALA A 541 44.83 -25.91 -27.44
C ALA A 541 45.08 -24.59 -26.68
N ALA A 542 46.10 -23.83 -27.10
CA ALA A 542 46.39 -22.54 -26.49
C ALA A 542 45.18 -21.60 -26.64
N LEU A 543 44.81 -20.91 -25.54
CA LEU A 543 43.73 -19.93 -25.54
C LEU A 543 44.11 -18.73 -26.41
N THR A 544 43.72 -18.76 -27.69
CA THR A 544 43.67 -17.57 -28.53
C THR A 544 42.70 -16.59 -27.88
N ALA A 545 43.23 -15.48 -27.37
CA ALA A 545 42.42 -14.48 -26.69
C ALA A 545 41.33 -13.97 -27.63
N SER A 546 40.06 -14.23 -27.30
CA SER A 546 38.92 -13.90 -28.17
C SER A 546 38.95 -12.42 -28.52
N SER A 547 39.06 -12.11 -29.82
CA SER A 547 39.11 -10.74 -30.32
C SER A 547 37.81 -10.03 -29.98
N GLY A 548 37.84 -9.17 -28.94
CA GLY A 548 36.66 -8.47 -28.46
C GLY A 548 36.00 -7.63 -29.55
N VAL A 549 34.66 -7.59 -29.51
CA VAL A 549 33.83 -6.95 -30.53
C VAL A 549 33.78 -5.44 -30.31
N ILE A 550 33.69 -4.66 -31.39
CA ILE A 550 33.42 -3.22 -31.33
C ILE A 550 31.90 -3.01 -31.41
N ILE A 551 31.30 -2.39 -30.39
CA ILE A 551 29.87 -2.06 -30.40
C ILE A 551 29.70 -0.62 -30.89
N ASN A 552 29.09 -0.42 -32.06
CA ASN A 552 28.67 0.92 -32.51
C ASN A 552 27.22 1.15 -32.07
N ILE A 553 26.99 1.97 -31.05
CA ILE A 553 25.64 2.19 -30.51
C ILE A 553 24.73 2.98 -31.47
N LYS A 554 25.30 3.62 -32.52
CA LYS A 554 24.54 4.27 -33.59
C LYS A 554 24.07 3.30 -34.69
N GLU A 555 24.57 2.08 -34.70
CA GLU A 555 24.21 1.08 -35.71
C GLU A 555 22.75 0.63 -35.58
N LYS A 556 22.08 0.36 -36.70
CA LYS A 556 20.71 -0.16 -36.75
C LYS A 556 20.58 -1.25 -37.82
N PRO A 557 19.75 -2.27 -37.61
CA PRO A 557 19.45 -3.24 -38.66
C PRO A 557 18.71 -2.57 -39.82
N ASP A 558 19.08 -2.93 -41.05
CA ASP A 558 18.45 -2.47 -42.29
C ASP A 558 17.03 -3.05 -42.41
N ASP A 559 16.06 -2.24 -42.00
CA ASP A 559 14.64 -2.30 -42.33
C ASP A 559 13.78 -3.50 -41.85
N GLY A 560 14.30 -4.36 -40.97
CA GLY A 560 13.49 -4.86 -39.84
C GLY A 560 13.60 -6.33 -39.44
N ASN A 561 13.46 -6.57 -38.13
CA ASN A 561 13.34 -7.86 -37.42
C ASN A 561 14.45 -8.91 -37.60
N GLY A 562 15.30 -8.82 -38.63
CA GLY A 562 16.50 -9.63 -38.77
C GLY A 562 17.60 -9.24 -37.77
N PRO A 563 18.41 -10.21 -37.29
CA PRO A 563 19.60 -9.91 -36.49
C PRO A 563 20.70 -9.34 -37.38
N TYR A 564 21.04 -8.06 -37.19
CA TYR A 564 22.21 -7.47 -37.86
C TYR A 564 23.50 -8.06 -37.31
N LEU A 565 24.47 -8.32 -38.19
CA LEU A 565 25.77 -8.87 -37.88
C LEU A 565 26.85 -7.84 -38.18
N TYR A 566 27.76 -7.64 -37.22
CA TYR A 566 28.85 -6.68 -37.37
C TYR A 566 29.81 -7.10 -38.50
N PRO A 567 30.10 -6.21 -39.48
CA PRO A 567 30.92 -6.55 -40.65
C PRO A 567 32.43 -6.57 -40.36
N ASP A 568 32.87 -6.29 -39.13
CA ASP A 568 34.27 -6.20 -38.71
C ASP A 568 35.00 -7.56 -38.58
N GLY A 569 34.47 -8.60 -39.21
CA GLY A 569 35.01 -9.96 -39.20
C GLY A 569 34.72 -10.76 -37.93
N SER A 570 34.13 -10.16 -36.90
CA SER A 570 33.82 -10.85 -35.65
C SER A 570 32.71 -11.89 -35.79
N GLY A 571 31.59 -11.54 -36.45
CA GLY A 571 30.45 -12.44 -36.72
C GLY A 571 29.70 -13.01 -35.50
N GLU A 572 30.26 -12.83 -34.29
CA GLU A 572 29.80 -13.41 -33.02
C GLU A 572 28.66 -12.65 -32.36
N VAL A 573 28.37 -11.40 -32.74
CA VAL A 573 27.34 -10.57 -32.08
C VAL A 573 26.18 -10.26 -33.03
N SER A 574 24.98 -10.50 -32.51
CA SER A 574 23.68 -10.25 -33.13
C SER A 574 23.04 -9.01 -32.51
N LEU A 575 22.71 -8.02 -33.33
CA LEU A 575 21.97 -6.82 -32.93
C LEU A 575 20.47 -6.99 -33.23
N THR A 576 19.63 -6.84 -32.20
CA THR A 576 18.16 -6.94 -32.27
C THR A 576 17.49 -5.62 -31.89
N LYS A 577 16.49 -5.19 -32.67
CA LYS A 577 15.67 -3.99 -32.40
C LYS A 577 14.27 -4.41 -31.94
N VAL A 578 13.80 -3.88 -30.81
CA VAL A 578 12.44 -4.13 -30.30
C VAL A 578 11.89 -2.89 -29.59
N GLU A 579 10.59 -2.63 -29.66
CA GLU A 579 9.96 -1.59 -28.82
C GLU A 579 9.83 -2.13 -27.38
N TYR A 580 10.47 -1.47 -26.40
CA TYR A 580 10.49 -1.96 -25.02
C TYR A 580 10.53 -0.84 -23.95
N PRO A 581 9.48 -0.71 -23.10
CA PRO A 581 8.25 -1.52 -23.09
C PRO A 581 7.37 -1.38 -24.34
N GLN A 582 6.49 -2.35 -24.59
CA GLN A 582 5.64 -2.36 -25.78
C GLN A 582 4.61 -1.22 -25.76
N GLY A 583 4.48 -0.48 -26.86
CA GLY A 583 3.65 0.71 -26.98
C GLY A 583 4.12 1.92 -26.16
N SER A 584 5.42 2.02 -25.83
CA SER A 584 6.02 3.13 -25.09
C SER A 584 6.62 4.23 -25.97
N GLY A 585 6.85 3.96 -27.26
CA GLY A 585 7.65 4.84 -28.12
C GLY A 585 9.16 4.79 -27.87
N PHE A 586 9.69 3.77 -27.17
CA PHE A 586 11.12 3.56 -26.99
C PHE A 586 11.60 2.26 -27.66
N TYR A 587 12.62 2.38 -28.52
CA TYR A 587 13.29 1.23 -29.14
C TYR A 587 14.53 0.84 -28.35
N ARG A 588 14.60 -0.44 -27.96
CA ARG A 588 15.77 -1.08 -27.41
C ARG A 588 16.54 -1.82 -28.51
N PHE A 589 17.82 -1.52 -28.60
CA PHE A 589 18.80 -2.13 -29.48
C PHE A 589 19.69 -3.04 -28.62
N LYS A 590 19.37 -4.34 -28.57
CA LYS A 590 20.04 -5.34 -27.72
C LYS A 590 21.02 -6.18 -28.53
N HIS A 591 22.27 -6.15 -28.11
CA HIS A 591 23.39 -6.94 -28.61
C HIS A 591 23.54 -8.21 -27.77
N THR A 592 23.64 -9.37 -28.41
CA THR A 592 23.85 -10.68 -27.76
C THR A 592 24.75 -11.57 -28.61
N LYS A 593 25.42 -12.55 -28.01
CA LYS A 593 26.19 -13.53 -28.78
C LYS A 593 25.27 -14.36 -29.70
N LYS A 594 25.69 -14.55 -30.95
CA LYS A 594 24.98 -15.27 -32.00
C LYS A 594 24.86 -16.77 -31.67
N GLY A 595 23.69 -17.35 -31.93
CA GLY A 595 23.48 -18.80 -31.84
C GLY A 595 23.64 -19.41 -30.44
N SER A 596 23.54 -18.61 -29.37
CA SER A 596 23.73 -19.12 -28.00
C SER A 596 22.97 -18.27 -26.97
N ASN A 597 22.00 -18.89 -26.31
CA ASN A 597 21.15 -18.25 -25.30
C ASN A 597 21.94 -17.85 -24.05
N GLY A 598 22.46 -16.61 -24.03
CA GLY A 598 23.14 -16.03 -22.88
C GLY A 598 24.62 -16.43 -22.70
N GLN A 599 25.31 -16.87 -23.75
CA GLN A 599 26.78 -16.93 -23.73
C GLN A 599 27.36 -15.51 -23.63
N ALA A 600 28.42 -15.35 -22.83
CA ALA A 600 29.10 -14.08 -22.69
C ALA A 600 30.17 -13.85 -23.79
N PHE A 601 30.42 -12.59 -24.12
CA PHE A 601 31.39 -12.13 -25.12
C PHE A 601 32.15 -10.88 -24.60
N HIS A 602 33.35 -10.62 -25.13
CA HIS A 602 34.17 -9.47 -24.72
C HIS A 602 33.92 -8.25 -25.61
N VAL A 603 33.90 -7.05 -25.02
CA VAL A 603 33.78 -5.76 -25.74
C VAL A 603 35.13 -5.04 -25.78
N LYS A 604 35.69 -4.88 -26.98
CA LYS A 604 36.98 -4.21 -27.23
C LYS A 604 36.85 -2.69 -27.07
N SER A 605 35.82 -2.11 -27.65
CA SER A 605 35.48 -0.69 -27.54
C SER A 605 34.00 -0.47 -27.81
N VAL A 606 33.45 0.62 -27.27
CA VAL A 606 32.13 1.13 -27.64
C VAL A 606 32.34 2.40 -28.47
N GLN A 607 31.58 2.56 -29.54
CA GLN A 607 31.64 3.70 -30.44
C GLN A 607 30.26 4.34 -30.62
N TYR A 608 30.26 5.63 -30.94
CA TYR A 608 29.10 6.39 -31.36
C TYR A 608 29.49 7.33 -32.49
N GLY A 609 28.91 7.13 -33.69
CA GLY A 609 29.22 7.96 -34.87
C GLY A 609 30.69 7.92 -35.31
N GLY A 610 31.37 6.78 -35.11
CA GLY A 610 32.80 6.59 -35.38
C GLY A 610 33.74 6.99 -34.22
N SER A 611 33.30 7.86 -33.31
CA SER A 611 34.06 8.24 -32.11
C SER A 611 33.98 7.16 -31.03
N THR A 612 35.06 6.90 -30.30
CA THR A 612 35.07 5.94 -29.18
C THR A 612 34.52 6.57 -27.91
N VAL A 613 33.65 5.85 -27.19
CA VAL A 613 33.02 6.30 -25.94
C VAL A 613 33.51 5.41 -24.79
N SER A 614 34.41 5.94 -23.96
CA SER A 614 35.05 5.22 -22.85
C SER A 614 34.08 4.84 -21.73
N ASP A 615 33.18 5.76 -21.38
CA ASP A 615 32.48 5.80 -20.09
C ASP A 615 31.39 4.73 -19.94
N ILE A 616 31.09 4.05 -21.04
CA ILE A 616 30.05 3.01 -21.21
C ILE A 616 30.64 1.68 -21.68
N LYS A 617 31.98 1.54 -21.68
CA LYS A 617 32.66 0.26 -21.92
C LYS A 617 32.57 -0.62 -20.65
N PRO A 618 32.29 -1.93 -20.76
CA PRO A 618 32.38 -2.86 -19.63
C PRO A 618 33.72 -2.80 -18.91
N LYS A 619 33.67 -2.79 -17.57
CA LYS A 619 34.86 -2.63 -16.72
C LYS A 619 35.87 -3.75 -16.95
N ASN A 620 37.16 -3.41 -16.84
CA ASN A 620 38.29 -4.33 -16.91
C ASN A 620 38.36 -5.23 -18.18
N GLY A 621 37.52 -4.99 -19.19
CA GLY A 621 37.33 -5.91 -20.31
C GLY A 621 36.57 -7.19 -19.94
N GLU A 622 35.84 -7.22 -18.82
CA GLU A 622 35.03 -8.36 -18.40
C GLU A 622 33.99 -8.75 -19.45
N PRO A 623 33.73 -10.06 -19.64
CA PRO A 623 32.77 -10.52 -20.65
C PRO A 623 31.33 -10.30 -20.19
N ILE A 624 30.47 -9.90 -21.13
CA ILE A 624 29.07 -9.57 -20.92
C ILE A 624 28.16 -10.52 -21.70
N LYS A 625 26.97 -10.82 -21.17
CA LYS A 625 25.93 -11.59 -21.87
C LYS A 625 25.18 -10.73 -22.89
N SER A 626 24.96 -9.45 -22.56
CA SER A 626 24.28 -8.53 -23.48
C SER A 626 24.57 -7.05 -23.21
N TYR A 627 24.35 -6.24 -24.25
CA TYR A 627 24.48 -4.78 -24.23
C TYR A 627 23.26 -4.15 -24.89
N SER A 628 22.42 -3.47 -24.11
CA SER A 628 21.17 -2.84 -24.58
C SER A 628 21.31 -1.32 -24.59
N VAL A 629 20.85 -0.68 -25.68
CA VAL A 629 20.81 0.78 -25.84
C VAL A 629 19.38 1.21 -26.15
N TRP A 630 18.90 2.30 -25.55
CA TRP A 630 17.55 2.84 -25.79
C TRP A 630 17.56 4.17 -26.53
N TYR A 631 16.68 4.25 -27.52
CA TYR A 631 16.37 5.45 -28.29
C TYR A 631 14.86 5.73 -28.26
N TRP A 632 14.47 6.99 -28.40
CA TRP A 632 13.08 7.38 -28.61
C TRP A 632 12.69 7.22 -30.08
N SER A 633 11.48 6.74 -30.36
CA SER A 633 10.98 6.50 -31.73
C SER A 633 10.86 7.77 -32.58
N GLY A 634 10.74 8.95 -31.95
CA GLY A 634 10.78 10.24 -32.63
C GLY A 634 12.18 10.64 -33.13
N ASP A 635 13.24 10.03 -32.60
CA ASP A 635 14.62 10.20 -33.07
C ASP A 635 14.98 9.12 -34.11
N GLY A 636 14.38 9.23 -35.30
CA GLY A 636 14.59 8.27 -36.40
C GLY A 636 16.04 8.20 -36.93
N ASN A 637 16.89 9.16 -36.55
CA ASN A 637 18.30 9.23 -36.90
C ASN A 637 19.23 8.67 -35.81
N MET A 638 18.69 8.28 -34.65
CA MET A 638 19.45 7.77 -33.51
C MET A 638 20.58 8.72 -33.10
N ASN A 639 20.25 10.01 -33.05
CA ASN A 639 21.14 11.10 -32.65
C ASN A 639 21.28 11.24 -31.13
N ASN A 640 20.28 10.81 -30.36
CA ASN A 640 20.17 11.00 -28.91
C ASN A 640 19.93 9.67 -28.16
N PRO A 641 20.98 8.83 -27.98
CA PRO A 641 20.89 7.64 -27.14
C PRO A 641 20.58 8.06 -25.70
N LEU A 642 19.51 7.51 -25.11
CA LEU A 642 19.03 7.93 -23.79
C LEU A 642 19.68 7.15 -22.64
N PHE A 643 19.72 5.82 -22.79
CA PHE A 643 19.99 4.91 -21.67
C PHE A 643 20.67 3.62 -22.16
N ILE A 644 21.48 3.01 -21.30
CA ILE A 644 22.24 1.79 -21.57
C ILE A 644 22.14 0.82 -20.38
N GLU A 645 22.05 -0.47 -20.69
CA GLU A 645 22.04 -1.60 -19.74
C GLU A 645 23.07 -2.64 -20.21
N ILE A 646 23.96 -3.04 -19.32
CA ILE A 646 25.03 -4.00 -19.56
C ILE A 646 24.79 -5.20 -18.65
N GLU A 647 24.50 -6.36 -19.23
CA GLU A 647 24.28 -7.61 -18.51
C GLU A 647 25.61 -8.38 -18.40
N ASN A 648 26.24 -8.36 -17.23
CA ASN A 648 27.56 -8.97 -17.01
C ASN A 648 27.48 -10.52 -16.95
N LYS A 649 28.60 -11.23 -17.16
CA LYS A 649 28.66 -12.71 -17.15
C LYS A 649 28.07 -13.36 -15.89
N ASN A 650 28.22 -12.73 -14.72
CA ASN A 650 27.65 -13.18 -13.44
C ASN A 650 26.14 -12.93 -13.30
N GLY A 651 25.51 -12.20 -14.24
CA GLY A 651 24.10 -11.80 -14.16
C GLY A 651 23.85 -10.49 -13.39
N THR A 652 24.88 -9.71 -13.06
CA THR A 652 24.67 -8.33 -12.59
C THR A 652 24.43 -7.38 -13.77
N TYR A 653 23.80 -6.25 -13.47
CA TYR A 653 23.46 -5.21 -14.44
C TYR A 653 24.16 -3.89 -14.07
N ASP A 654 24.94 -3.35 -15.02
CA ASP A 654 25.43 -1.98 -14.98
C ASP A 654 24.55 -1.09 -15.87
N TYR A 655 24.25 0.12 -15.43
CA TYR A 655 23.33 1.05 -16.10
C TYR A 655 23.98 2.40 -16.32
N HIS A 656 23.78 3.00 -17.49
CA HIS A 656 24.29 4.31 -17.82
C HIS A 656 23.20 5.20 -18.43
N GLU A 657 23.19 6.47 -18.04
CA GLU A 657 22.27 7.51 -18.52
C GLU A 657 23.05 8.58 -19.29
N THR A 658 22.45 9.13 -20.34
CA THR A 658 23.08 10.22 -21.10
C THR A 658 23.02 11.56 -20.35
N LYS A 659 23.97 12.44 -20.63
CA LYS A 659 23.92 13.89 -20.36
C LYS A 659 23.68 14.71 -21.63
N GLY A 660 23.65 14.07 -22.82
CA GLY A 660 23.80 14.71 -24.12
C GLY A 660 25.02 14.12 -24.83
N SER A 661 26.20 14.70 -24.61
CA SER A 661 27.50 14.18 -25.08
C SER A 661 28.06 13.05 -24.20
N ASP A 662 27.95 13.23 -22.88
CA ASP A 662 28.65 12.42 -21.88
C ASP A 662 27.72 11.38 -21.24
N TRP A 663 28.28 10.45 -20.49
CA TRP A 663 27.50 9.45 -19.76
C TRP A 663 27.67 9.58 -18.24
N ASN A 664 26.66 9.15 -17.51
CA ASN A 664 26.65 8.96 -16.06
C ASN A 664 26.43 7.47 -15.79
N LYS A 665 27.08 6.88 -14.77
CA LYS A 665 26.57 5.63 -14.21
C LYS A 665 25.26 5.93 -13.47
N TYR A 666 24.17 5.31 -13.88
CA TYR A 666 22.89 5.41 -13.20
C TYR A 666 22.92 4.60 -11.90
N ILE A 667 22.73 5.27 -10.77
CA ILE A 667 22.59 4.66 -9.45
C ILE A 667 21.10 4.60 -9.12
N ARG A 668 20.59 3.39 -8.88
CA ARG A 668 19.17 3.14 -8.54
C ARG A 668 18.92 3.62 -7.09
N ASP A 669 17.86 4.39 -6.86
CA ASP A 669 17.44 4.85 -5.53
C ASP A 669 16.00 4.39 -5.21
N PRO A 670 15.77 3.58 -4.16
CA PRO A 670 16.80 2.91 -3.34
C PRO A 670 17.61 1.90 -4.19
N PRO A 671 18.82 1.52 -3.76
CA PRO A 671 19.62 0.53 -4.44
C PRO A 671 18.96 -0.85 -4.35
N LEU A 672 18.33 -1.29 -5.44
CA LEU A 672 17.98 -2.70 -5.62
C LEU A 672 19.25 -3.52 -5.85
N SER A 673 19.15 -4.83 -5.62
CA SER A 673 20.21 -5.77 -5.99
C SER A 673 20.63 -5.57 -7.45
N ASN A 674 21.95 -5.52 -7.69
CA ASN A 674 22.49 -5.41 -9.05
C ASN A 674 22.17 -6.65 -9.90
N ASN A 675 21.63 -7.73 -9.32
CA ASN A 675 21.32 -8.99 -10.00
C ASN A 675 20.03 -8.96 -10.82
N GLU A 676 19.26 -7.87 -10.77
CA GLU A 676 17.96 -7.75 -11.46
C GLU A 676 17.98 -6.64 -12.54
N PRO A 677 17.32 -6.86 -13.70
CA PRO A 677 17.08 -5.83 -14.71
C PRO A 677 16.19 -4.71 -14.16
N LEU A 678 16.08 -3.58 -14.85
CA LEU A 678 15.10 -2.56 -14.49
C LEU A 678 13.69 -3.04 -14.85
N PRO A 679 12.73 -3.09 -13.91
CA PRO A 679 11.36 -3.46 -14.24
C PRO A 679 10.73 -2.49 -15.24
N PRO A 680 9.75 -2.91 -16.07
CA PRO A 680 9.27 -2.13 -17.22
C PRO A 680 8.84 -0.69 -16.90
N ASP A 681 8.03 -0.50 -15.84
CA ASP A 681 7.48 0.81 -15.51
C ASP A 681 8.53 1.79 -14.93
N PRO A 682 9.43 1.37 -14.00
CA PRO A 682 10.64 2.13 -13.63
C PRO A 682 11.55 2.48 -14.82
N LEU A 683 11.79 1.53 -15.74
CA LEU A 683 12.60 1.77 -16.93
C LEU A 683 11.96 2.85 -17.81
N GLU A 684 10.68 2.71 -18.13
CA GLU A 684 9.97 3.66 -18.98
C GLU A 684 9.81 5.03 -18.33
N GLN A 685 9.64 5.12 -17.01
CA GLN A 685 9.67 6.41 -16.30
C GLN A 685 11.06 7.06 -16.39
N LYS A 686 12.15 6.29 -16.34
CA LYS A 686 13.50 6.84 -16.54
C LYS A 686 13.73 7.28 -17.99
N LEU A 687 13.18 6.54 -18.96
CA LEU A 687 13.21 6.92 -20.38
C LEU A 687 12.37 8.18 -20.64
N ASP A 688 11.16 8.30 -20.08
CA ASP A 688 10.37 9.55 -20.11
C ASP A 688 11.18 10.74 -19.56
N ASP A 689 11.85 10.53 -18.42
CA ASP A 689 12.58 11.58 -17.73
C ASP A 689 13.73 12.13 -18.60
N LEU A 690 14.47 11.22 -19.23
CA LEU A 690 15.55 11.52 -20.18
C LEU A 690 15.02 12.09 -21.50
N ASN A 691 13.86 11.65 -21.98
CA ASN A 691 13.25 12.15 -23.21
C ASN A 691 12.77 13.61 -23.06
N CYS A 692 12.19 13.97 -21.91
CA CYS A 692 11.84 15.37 -21.59
C CYS A 692 13.08 16.27 -21.47
N GLN A 693 14.20 15.69 -21.00
CA GLN A 693 15.49 16.39 -20.83
C GLN A 693 16.23 16.62 -22.16
N HIS A 694 16.43 15.57 -22.98
CA HIS A 694 17.32 15.62 -24.14
C HIS A 694 16.63 15.82 -25.49
N ASN A 695 15.37 15.37 -25.64
CA ASN A 695 14.61 15.52 -26.90
C ASN A 695 13.49 16.57 -26.83
N GLY A 696 13.30 17.25 -25.68
CA GLY A 696 12.15 18.13 -25.46
C GLY A 696 10.78 17.42 -25.54
N ALA A 697 10.79 16.09 -25.40
CA ALA A 697 9.67 15.22 -25.71
C ALA A 697 9.04 14.67 -24.43
N VAL A 698 7.79 15.03 -24.17
CA VAL A 698 7.14 14.91 -22.85
C VAL A 698 5.98 13.94 -22.89
N VAL A 699 5.76 13.22 -21.79
CA VAL A 699 4.60 12.36 -21.59
C VAL A 699 3.61 13.06 -20.66
N ILE A 700 2.37 13.24 -21.10
CA ILE A 700 1.30 13.76 -20.24
C ILE A 700 0.82 12.63 -19.34
N ASP A 701 0.80 12.90 -18.04
CA ASP A 701 0.32 12.00 -16.99
C ASP A 701 -1.06 12.46 -16.51
N LEU A 702 -2.09 11.68 -16.86
CA LEU A 702 -3.50 11.86 -16.50
C LEU A 702 -3.89 11.04 -15.26
N THR A 703 -2.93 10.75 -14.39
CA THR A 703 -3.23 10.19 -13.06
C THR A 703 -3.84 11.28 -12.18
N TYR A 704 -5.02 11.03 -11.62
CA TYR A 704 -5.84 12.02 -10.91
C TYR A 704 -5.05 12.89 -9.92
N ASP A 705 -4.21 12.32 -9.05
CA ASP A 705 -3.49 13.08 -8.03
C ASP A 705 -2.44 14.06 -8.58
N LYS A 706 -2.13 14.05 -9.89
CA LYS A 706 -1.26 15.06 -10.54
C LYS A 706 -1.82 16.47 -10.53
N TYR A 707 -3.16 16.67 -10.47
CA TYR A 707 -3.72 18.02 -10.31
C TYR A 707 -3.79 18.46 -8.83
N LYS A 708 -3.79 17.52 -7.87
CA LYS A 708 -3.88 17.81 -6.44
C LYS A 708 -2.55 18.27 -5.81
N GLY A 709 -1.43 18.03 -6.49
CA GLY A 709 -0.12 18.46 -6.01
C GLY A 709 -0.04 19.99 -5.91
N THR A 710 0.70 20.50 -4.92
CA THR A 710 0.89 21.94 -4.65
C THR A 710 1.62 22.72 -5.76
N GLN A 711 1.88 22.09 -6.91
CA GLN A 711 2.59 22.64 -8.05
C GLN A 711 1.82 22.31 -9.33
N ASN A 712 1.11 23.30 -9.88
CA ASN A 712 0.30 23.21 -11.11
C ASN A 712 1.13 22.99 -12.41
N ARG A 713 2.37 22.46 -12.30
CA ARG A 713 3.25 22.12 -13.44
C ARG A 713 4.07 20.86 -13.16
N TYR A 714 4.37 20.09 -14.20
CA TYR A 714 5.31 18.95 -14.16
C TYR A 714 6.06 18.75 -15.49
N CYS A 715 7.11 17.92 -15.49
CA CYS A 715 7.57 17.17 -16.66
C CYS A 715 8.35 15.94 -16.17
N CYS A 716 9.69 16.02 -16.17
CA CYS A 716 10.58 15.06 -15.56
C CYS A 716 11.23 15.60 -14.27
N ARG A 717 11.91 14.73 -13.52
CA ARG A 717 12.61 15.07 -12.28
C ARG A 717 13.67 16.19 -12.45
N SER A 718 14.29 16.29 -13.62
CA SER A 718 15.37 17.24 -13.90
C SER A 718 14.89 18.69 -14.07
N HIS A 719 13.62 18.91 -14.40
CA HIS A 719 13.05 20.26 -14.53
C HIS A 719 12.36 20.66 -13.22
N THR A 720 13.13 21.25 -12.30
CA THR A 720 12.59 21.80 -11.03
C THR A 720 11.90 23.15 -11.24
N ALA A 721 12.50 24.04 -12.05
CA ALA A 721 11.91 25.30 -12.48
C ALA A 721 11.06 25.14 -13.75
N ASP A 722 11.68 24.80 -14.88
CA ASP A 722 11.09 24.89 -16.23
C ASP A 722 10.23 23.68 -16.62
N LYS A 723 9.17 23.48 -15.83
CA LYS A 723 8.24 22.36 -15.95
C LYS A 723 7.33 22.53 -17.19
N LYS A 724 7.60 21.72 -18.23
CA LYS A 724 7.04 21.82 -19.59
C LYS A 724 5.54 21.50 -19.74
N VAL A 725 4.91 20.86 -18.75
CA VAL A 725 3.45 20.64 -18.69
C VAL A 725 2.85 21.52 -17.60
N SER A 726 1.79 22.26 -17.89
CA SER A 726 0.98 23.00 -16.91
C SER A 726 -0.43 22.41 -16.79
N VAL A 727 -0.98 22.35 -15.58
CA VAL A 727 -2.30 21.77 -15.29
C VAL A 727 -3.24 22.84 -14.73
N THR A 728 -4.43 22.99 -15.31
CA THR A 728 -5.51 23.84 -14.77
C THR A 728 -6.83 23.07 -14.68
N GLY A 729 -7.45 23.05 -13.51
CA GLY A 729 -8.81 22.52 -13.33
C GLY A 729 -9.87 23.57 -13.70
N ASN A 730 -10.93 23.14 -14.38
CA ASN A 730 -12.07 24.00 -14.76
C ASN A 730 -13.34 23.14 -14.91
N LYS A 731 -14.47 23.71 -15.36
CA LYS A 731 -15.71 22.98 -15.64
C LYS A 731 -16.30 23.34 -17.00
N VAL A 732 -16.85 22.35 -17.70
CA VAL A 732 -17.78 22.57 -18.81
C VAL A 732 -19.12 23.02 -18.23
N ALA A 733 -19.73 24.08 -18.81
CA ALA A 733 -21.03 24.63 -18.41
C ALA A 733 -21.23 24.72 -16.87
N ASN A 734 -20.19 25.13 -16.13
CA ASN A 734 -20.13 25.20 -14.66
C ASN A 734 -20.46 23.90 -13.88
N THR A 735 -20.64 22.78 -14.56
CA THR A 735 -21.17 21.52 -14.00
C THR A 735 -20.13 20.40 -14.02
N ILE A 736 -19.69 19.98 -15.21
CA ILE A 736 -18.80 18.80 -15.38
C ILE A 736 -17.33 19.22 -15.23
N PRO A 737 -16.58 18.74 -14.21
CA PRO A 737 -15.19 19.09 -14.01
C PRO A 737 -14.26 18.43 -15.03
N TYR A 738 -13.21 19.14 -15.43
CA TYR A 738 -12.10 18.61 -16.22
C TYR A 738 -10.77 19.23 -15.78
N TYR A 739 -9.68 18.55 -16.16
CA TYR A 739 -8.32 19.03 -15.93
C TYR A 739 -7.59 19.18 -17.28
N LYS A 740 -7.08 20.38 -17.55
CA LYS A 740 -6.43 20.77 -18.80
C LYS A 740 -4.92 20.75 -18.62
N HIS A 741 -4.28 19.81 -19.30
CA HIS A 741 -2.84 19.60 -19.35
C HIS A 741 -2.30 20.25 -20.64
N ARG A 742 -1.69 21.43 -20.52
CA ARG A 742 -1.11 22.19 -21.62
C ARG A 742 0.40 21.95 -21.69
N ILE A 743 0.93 21.84 -22.91
CA ILE A 743 2.37 21.92 -23.20
C ILE A 743 2.67 23.14 -24.07
N ASP A 744 3.78 23.81 -23.79
CA ASP A 744 4.16 25.07 -24.43
C ASP A 744 4.88 24.83 -25.77
N LEU A 745 5.14 25.91 -26.54
CA LEU A 745 5.77 25.85 -27.86
C LEU A 745 7.14 25.15 -27.82
N GLN A 746 7.57 24.62 -28.97
CA GLN A 746 8.77 23.77 -29.15
C GLN A 746 8.75 22.42 -28.39
N THR A 747 7.80 22.19 -27.49
CA THR A 747 7.60 20.89 -26.83
C THR A 747 6.94 19.89 -27.78
N THR A 748 7.28 18.60 -27.65
CA THR A 748 6.63 17.50 -28.38
C THR A 748 5.95 16.54 -27.41
N LEU A 749 4.70 16.13 -27.69
CA LEU A 749 4.03 15.09 -26.92
C LEU A 749 4.48 13.71 -27.40
N SER A 750 5.26 12.99 -26.59
CA SER A 750 5.74 11.64 -26.88
C SER A 750 4.78 10.53 -26.45
N GLY A 751 3.80 10.83 -25.59
CA GLY A 751 2.76 9.88 -25.18
C GLY A 751 1.79 10.47 -24.15
N ILE A 752 0.74 9.71 -23.84
CA ILE A 752 -0.18 9.99 -22.73
C ILE A 752 -0.33 8.72 -21.88
N LYS A 753 -0.21 8.86 -20.56
CA LYS A 753 -0.30 7.74 -19.60
C LYS A 753 -1.20 8.07 -18.41
N TYR A 754 -1.62 7.05 -17.67
CA TYR A 754 -2.18 7.19 -16.33
C TYR A 754 -1.95 5.94 -15.49
N TYR A 755 -2.11 6.09 -14.18
CA TYR A 755 -2.09 5.01 -13.20
C TYR A 755 -3.48 4.82 -12.60
N SER A 756 -3.86 3.56 -12.38
CA SER A 756 -5.23 3.21 -11.98
C SER A 756 -5.49 3.59 -10.53
N ASN A 757 -6.71 4.06 -10.23
CA ASN A 757 -7.11 4.53 -8.91
C ASN A 757 -6.19 5.65 -8.33
N GLY A 758 -5.39 6.33 -9.16
CA GLY A 758 -4.38 7.31 -8.71
C GLY A 758 -3.05 6.69 -8.23
N ASN A 759 -3.02 5.37 -8.01
CA ASN A 759 -1.90 4.67 -7.38
C ASN A 759 -0.75 4.43 -8.38
N THR A 760 0.34 5.19 -8.26
CA THR A 760 1.55 5.07 -9.10
C THR A 760 2.34 3.77 -8.95
N ASN A 761 1.90 2.86 -8.07
CA ASN A 761 2.41 1.49 -7.96
C ASN A 761 1.55 0.47 -8.74
N SER A 762 0.41 0.89 -9.28
CA SER A 762 -0.35 0.10 -10.26
C SER A 762 0.37 0.07 -11.62
N GLN A 763 -0.03 -0.85 -12.49
CA GLN A 763 0.51 -0.94 -13.84
C GLN A 763 0.24 0.34 -14.64
N ARG A 764 1.29 0.90 -15.25
CA ARG A 764 1.23 2.06 -16.16
C ARG A 764 0.33 1.76 -17.36
N LYS A 765 -0.82 2.43 -17.45
CA LYS A 765 -1.70 2.40 -18.64
C LYS A 765 -1.23 3.45 -19.64
N ARG A 766 -1.08 3.05 -20.90
CA ARG A 766 -0.66 3.91 -22.03
C ARG A 766 -1.86 4.13 -22.94
N ILE A 767 -2.23 5.38 -23.21
CA ILE A 767 -3.33 5.73 -24.11
C ILE A 767 -2.79 5.74 -25.54
N LYS A 768 -3.28 4.84 -26.40
CA LYS A 768 -3.10 4.95 -27.87
C LYS A 768 -4.35 5.55 -28.48
N LEU A 769 -4.19 6.46 -29.43
CA LEU A 769 -5.30 7.13 -30.11
C LEU A 769 -5.64 6.37 -31.38
N ALA A 770 -6.91 5.95 -31.53
CA ALA A 770 -7.34 5.26 -32.75
C ALA A 770 -7.05 6.13 -33.99
N GLY A 771 -6.34 5.54 -34.96
CA GLY A 771 -5.90 6.22 -36.19
C GLY A 771 -4.70 7.16 -36.08
N HIS A 772 -4.11 7.37 -34.89
CA HIS A 772 -3.00 8.34 -34.71
C HIS A 772 -1.88 7.82 -33.79
N GLY A 773 -0.66 7.74 -34.32
CA GLY A 773 0.54 7.45 -33.54
C GLY A 773 1.13 8.69 -32.84
N PHE A 774 1.89 8.44 -31.78
CA PHE A 774 2.84 9.40 -31.22
C PHE A 774 4.17 9.34 -32.00
N PRO A 775 4.95 10.43 -32.05
CA PRO A 775 4.75 11.69 -31.33
C PRO A 775 3.83 12.71 -32.03
N ILE A 776 3.27 13.62 -31.24
CA ILE A 776 2.50 14.79 -31.71
C ILE A 776 3.35 16.05 -31.45
N PRO A 777 3.98 16.67 -32.48
CA PRO A 777 4.91 17.78 -32.27
C PRO A 777 4.19 19.14 -32.20
N GLY A 778 4.60 20.00 -31.26
CA GLY A 778 4.08 21.37 -31.10
C GLY A 778 3.20 21.55 -29.85
N SER A 779 2.85 22.80 -29.55
CA SER A 779 2.00 23.14 -28.42
C SER A 779 0.60 22.52 -28.57
N LEU A 780 0.07 21.99 -27.47
CA LEU A 780 -1.27 21.43 -27.42
C LEU A 780 -1.86 21.49 -26.00
N SER A 781 -3.15 21.24 -25.88
CA SER A 781 -3.82 20.94 -24.61
C SER A 781 -4.51 19.58 -24.69
N VAL A 782 -4.30 18.74 -23.67
CA VAL A 782 -5.10 17.54 -23.39
C VAL A 782 -6.02 17.84 -22.22
N TYR A 783 -7.32 17.69 -22.41
CA TYR A 783 -8.34 17.88 -21.38
C TYR A 783 -8.79 16.49 -20.94
N ALA A 784 -8.82 16.22 -19.64
CA ALA A 784 -9.20 14.93 -19.09
C ALA A 784 -10.41 15.04 -18.17
N PHE A 785 -11.41 14.19 -18.43
CA PHE A 785 -12.65 14.06 -17.68
C PHE A 785 -12.63 12.78 -16.86
N TYR A 786 -13.07 12.92 -15.60
CA TYR A 786 -13.06 11.88 -14.58
C TYR A 786 -14.47 11.79 -13.98
N CYS A 787 -14.73 10.70 -13.27
CA CYS A 787 -16.05 10.38 -12.74
C CYS A 787 -15.99 10.20 -11.21
N SER A 788 -16.75 9.28 -10.64
CA SER A 788 -16.67 8.90 -9.22
C SER A 788 -15.37 8.17 -8.82
N GLY A 789 -14.34 8.18 -9.67
CA GLY A 789 -13.05 7.53 -9.45
C GLY A 789 -11.93 8.14 -10.29
N ASN A 790 -10.70 7.74 -9.98
CA ASN A 790 -9.47 8.41 -10.40
C ASN A 790 -8.98 8.04 -11.83
N ASP A 791 -9.67 7.15 -12.55
CA ASP A 791 -9.34 6.77 -13.94
C ASP A 791 -10.02 7.74 -14.93
N PRO A 792 -9.30 8.37 -15.88
CA PRO A 792 -9.90 9.22 -16.91
C PRO A 792 -10.79 8.38 -17.84
N LYS A 793 -11.94 8.94 -18.27
CA LYS A 793 -12.92 8.24 -19.12
C LYS A 793 -13.03 8.80 -20.54
N LEU A 794 -12.90 10.12 -20.65
CA LEU A 794 -13.00 10.87 -21.89
C LEU A 794 -11.90 11.93 -21.90
N ILE A 795 -11.26 12.12 -23.05
CA ILE A 795 -10.28 13.19 -23.26
C ILE A 795 -10.60 14.01 -24.50
N TYR A 796 -10.20 15.28 -24.49
CA TYR A 796 -10.13 16.11 -25.70
C TYR A 796 -8.67 16.48 -25.97
N ILE A 797 -8.26 16.46 -27.24
CA ILE A 797 -6.92 16.89 -27.67
C ILE A 797 -7.07 18.09 -28.60
N ASN A 798 -6.40 19.19 -28.25
CA ASN A 798 -6.44 20.45 -28.99
C ASN A 798 -5.01 20.90 -29.38
N PRO A 799 -4.49 20.46 -30.54
CA PRO A 799 -3.17 20.83 -31.02
C PRO A 799 -3.17 22.17 -31.77
N THR A 800 -2.14 22.99 -31.58
CA THR A 800 -1.98 24.24 -32.33
C THR A 800 -1.60 23.93 -33.78
N GLY A 801 -2.50 24.25 -34.72
CA GLY A 801 -2.24 24.17 -36.17
C GLY A 801 -2.12 22.76 -36.75
N LYS A 802 -2.66 21.72 -36.09
CA LYS A 802 -2.60 20.32 -36.56
C LYS A 802 -3.91 19.56 -36.32
N ASP A 803 -5.00 20.04 -36.90
CA ASP A 803 -6.36 19.53 -36.67
C ASP A 803 -6.55 18.02 -36.93
N GLN A 804 -5.64 17.36 -37.64
CA GLN A 804 -5.63 15.89 -37.79
C GLN A 804 -5.64 15.13 -36.44
N TYR A 805 -4.96 15.63 -35.41
CA TYR A 805 -4.97 15.04 -34.05
C TYR A 805 -6.03 15.65 -33.13
N LYS A 806 -6.86 16.58 -33.63
CA LYS A 806 -7.85 17.28 -32.83
C LYS A 806 -9.11 16.45 -32.69
N GLY A 807 -9.72 16.48 -31.51
CA GLY A 807 -11.00 15.84 -31.26
C GLY A 807 -11.12 15.19 -29.90
N TRP A 808 -12.29 14.59 -29.68
CA TRP A 808 -12.65 13.83 -28.50
C TRP A 808 -12.26 12.36 -28.67
N TYR A 809 -11.79 11.72 -27.60
CA TYR A 809 -11.42 10.30 -27.57
C TYR A 809 -11.88 9.66 -26.26
N LYS A 810 -12.45 8.45 -26.30
CA LYS A 810 -12.92 7.71 -25.11
C LYS A 810 -12.29 6.33 -24.97
N GLN A 811 -12.27 5.84 -23.74
CA GLN A 811 -11.74 4.53 -23.36
C GLN A 811 -12.52 3.37 -24.01
N ARG A 812 -11.85 2.53 -24.82
CA ARG A 812 -12.49 1.36 -25.47
C ARG A 812 -12.34 0.10 -24.63
N GLY A 813 -13.40 -0.30 -23.94
CA GLY A 813 -13.47 -1.55 -23.16
C GLY A 813 -12.61 -1.57 -21.88
N SER A 814 -12.48 -2.76 -21.28
CA SER A 814 -11.77 -2.96 -20.01
C SER A 814 -10.25 -2.94 -20.11
N ASP A 815 -9.70 -3.10 -21.32
CA ASP A 815 -8.30 -3.50 -21.52
C ASP A 815 -7.38 -2.31 -21.85
N ASN A 816 -7.96 -1.11 -21.96
CA ASN A 816 -7.34 0.23 -21.84
C ASN A 816 -6.32 0.66 -22.91
N LEU A 817 -5.90 -0.21 -23.82
CA LEU A 817 -4.78 0.09 -24.75
C LEU A 817 -5.12 1.05 -25.90
N GLU A 818 -6.36 1.07 -26.38
CA GLU A 818 -6.80 1.93 -27.49
C GLU A 818 -7.99 2.80 -27.09
N TRP A 819 -8.00 4.05 -27.55
CA TRP A 819 -9.03 5.04 -27.30
C TRP A 819 -9.66 5.47 -28.62
N GLU A 820 -10.96 5.23 -28.77
CA GLU A 820 -11.70 5.50 -30.00
C GLU A 820 -12.11 6.97 -30.11
N LYS A 821 -12.06 7.51 -31.33
CA LYS A 821 -12.41 8.91 -31.61
C LYS A 821 -13.92 9.08 -31.55
N VAL A 822 -14.38 10.04 -30.74
CA VAL A 822 -15.80 10.31 -30.49
C VAL A 822 -16.32 11.33 -31.50
N SER A 823 -17.49 11.03 -32.08
CA SER A 823 -18.24 11.90 -32.99
C SER A 823 -19.39 12.61 -32.25
N GLY A 824 -19.98 13.61 -32.91
CA GLY A 824 -21.12 14.38 -32.37
C GLY A 824 -20.75 15.51 -31.41
N ILE A 825 -19.55 15.54 -30.84
CA ILE A 825 -19.06 16.69 -30.05
C ILE A 825 -18.08 17.50 -30.92
N SER A 826 -18.52 18.70 -31.33
CA SER A 826 -17.82 19.58 -32.27
C SER A 826 -16.94 20.63 -31.58
N GLN A 827 -17.39 21.16 -30.44
CA GLN A 827 -16.67 22.15 -29.63
C GLN A 827 -15.62 21.49 -28.71
N ASP A 828 -14.66 22.29 -28.25
CA ASP A 828 -13.73 21.93 -27.18
C ASP A 828 -14.30 22.27 -25.77
N PRO A 829 -13.68 21.75 -24.69
CA PRO A 829 -14.16 21.98 -23.31
C PRO A 829 -14.10 23.42 -22.79
N ASP A 830 -13.36 24.34 -23.42
CA ASP A 830 -13.44 25.76 -23.05
C ASP A 830 -14.65 26.42 -23.72
N ASN A 831 -15.10 25.90 -24.87
CA ASN A 831 -16.13 26.53 -25.71
C ASN A 831 -17.56 25.99 -25.51
N ILE A 832 -17.76 24.88 -24.80
CA ILE A 832 -19.11 24.43 -24.37
C ILE A 832 -19.53 25.24 -23.12
N LYS A 833 -20.40 26.24 -23.31
CA LYS A 833 -20.71 27.26 -22.28
C LYS A 833 -22.01 27.00 -21.54
N SER A 834 -23.03 26.51 -22.23
CA SER A 834 -24.37 26.26 -21.71
C SER A 834 -24.68 24.77 -21.67
N CYS A 835 -25.36 24.33 -20.62
CA CYS A 835 -25.85 22.96 -20.51
C CYS A 835 -27.01 22.64 -21.48
N LYS A 836 -27.51 23.65 -22.21
CA LYS A 836 -28.56 23.53 -23.24
C LYS A 836 -28.01 23.34 -24.66
N GLU A 837 -26.69 23.24 -24.81
CA GLU A 837 -26.02 23.00 -26.10
C GLU A 837 -26.02 21.50 -26.44
N GLU A 838 -26.21 21.14 -27.72
CA GLU A 838 -26.16 19.74 -28.19
C GLU A 838 -24.83 19.06 -27.84
N ASN A 839 -23.72 19.80 -27.92
CA ASN A 839 -22.40 19.35 -27.51
C ASN A 839 -22.35 18.97 -26.00
N PHE A 840 -23.16 19.59 -25.14
CA PHE A 840 -23.26 19.24 -23.73
C PHE A 840 -24.05 17.95 -23.52
N GLU A 841 -25.20 17.77 -24.19
CA GLU A 841 -25.97 16.53 -24.10
C GLU A 841 -25.17 15.32 -24.61
N GLN A 842 -24.45 15.49 -25.73
CA GLN A 842 -23.57 14.45 -26.27
C GLN A 842 -22.34 14.23 -25.36
N LEU A 843 -21.76 15.26 -24.74
CA LEU A 843 -20.71 15.11 -23.73
C LEU A 843 -21.20 14.29 -22.51
N VAL A 844 -22.40 14.57 -21.99
CA VAL A 844 -23.00 13.81 -20.88
C VAL A 844 -23.20 12.34 -21.28
N ARG A 845 -23.73 12.10 -22.49
CA ARG A 845 -23.98 10.76 -23.04
C ARG A 845 -22.69 9.95 -23.22
N GLU A 846 -21.66 10.55 -23.78
CA GLU A 846 -20.37 9.89 -24.07
C GLU A 846 -19.51 9.68 -22.81
N LEU A 847 -19.67 10.52 -21.79
CA LEU A 847 -19.01 10.37 -20.50
C LEU A 847 -19.70 9.30 -19.61
N ASN A 848 -21.03 9.18 -19.69
CA ASN A 848 -21.85 8.15 -19.03
C ASN A 848 -21.56 7.94 -17.52
N CYS A 849 -21.47 9.04 -16.75
CA CYS A 849 -21.03 9.02 -15.36
C CYS A 849 -22.03 9.62 -14.36
N GLY A 850 -23.33 9.44 -14.61
CA GLY A 850 -24.40 9.88 -13.69
C GLY A 850 -24.68 11.38 -13.67
N TYR A 851 -23.98 12.17 -14.49
CA TYR A 851 -24.39 13.54 -14.79
C TYR A 851 -25.74 13.52 -15.50
N SER A 852 -26.72 14.27 -15.01
CA SER A 852 -28.01 14.42 -15.68
C SER A 852 -27.88 15.33 -16.92
N PRO A 853 -28.64 15.07 -18.00
CA PRO A 853 -28.97 16.12 -18.96
C PRO A 853 -29.53 17.34 -18.22
N CYS A 854 -29.33 18.55 -18.75
CA CYS A 854 -29.88 19.72 -18.09
C CYS A 854 -31.42 19.65 -18.08
N PRO A 855 -32.10 20.03 -16.98
CA PRO A 855 -33.55 20.02 -16.95
C PRO A 855 -34.07 20.87 -18.11
N LYS A 856 -34.91 20.26 -18.97
CA LYS A 856 -35.62 20.99 -20.02
C LYS A 856 -36.30 22.18 -19.35
N PRO A 857 -36.13 23.43 -19.85
CA PRO A 857 -36.71 24.59 -19.20
C PRO A 857 -38.21 24.34 -19.09
N THR A 858 -38.74 24.33 -17.86
CA THR A 858 -40.14 24.04 -17.59
C THR A 858 -40.99 24.98 -18.43
N GLN A 859 -41.62 24.43 -19.47
CA GLN A 859 -42.47 25.19 -20.36
C GLN A 859 -43.57 25.78 -19.48
N PRO A 860 -43.73 27.12 -19.42
CA PRO A 860 -44.62 27.75 -18.45
C PRO A 860 -46.01 27.16 -18.64
N SER A 861 -46.49 26.47 -17.60
CA SER A 861 -47.72 25.70 -17.67
C SER A 861 -48.88 26.64 -18.01
N SER A 862 -49.58 26.34 -19.11
CA SER A 862 -50.87 26.95 -19.40
C SER A 862 -51.77 26.79 -18.16
N PRO A 863 -52.55 27.81 -17.77
CA PRO A 863 -53.43 27.72 -16.61
C PRO A 863 -54.55 26.72 -16.89
N GLU A 864 -54.33 25.47 -16.49
CA GLU A 864 -55.28 24.36 -16.57
C GLU A 864 -55.93 24.12 -15.20
N GLN A 865 -57.13 23.56 -15.19
CA GLN A 865 -58.15 23.94 -14.21
C GLN A 865 -57.97 23.30 -12.82
N GLU A 866 -58.30 24.12 -11.81
CA GLU A 866 -58.38 23.74 -10.40
C GLU A 866 -59.52 22.72 -10.15
N PRO A 867 -59.28 21.61 -9.42
CA PRO A 867 -60.29 20.59 -9.17
C PRO A 867 -61.24 21.00 -8.04
N GLU A 868 -62.56 20.90 -8.26
CA GLU A 868 -63.55 21.04 -7.17
C GLU A 868 -63.30 20.00 -6.07
N LEU A 869 -63.05 20.47 -4.84
CA LEU A 869 -63.00 19.62 -3.66
C LEU A 869 -63.80 20.30 -2.54
N LYS A 870 -65.04 19.83 -2.34
CA LYS A 870 -66.01 20.42 -1.42
C LYS A 870 -65.75 19.98 0.02
N LEU A 871 -65.78 20.93 0.95
CA LEU A 871 -66.31 20.74 2.30
C LEU A 871 -66.84 22.08 2.83
N ASP A 872 -67.88 22.05 3.65
CA ASP A 872 -68.80 23.18 3.81
C ASP A 872 -68.47 24.21 4.90
N SER A 873 -68.94 25.43 4.65
CA SER A 873 -69.39 26.46 5.62
C SER A 873 -68.39 27.24 6.50
N ASP A 874 -68.60 28.56 6.49
CA ASP A 874 -68.59 29.48 7.64
C ASP A 874 -67.27 29.89 8.35
N SER A 875 -66.50 30.69 7.61
CA SER A 875 -66.30 32.13 7.90
C SER A 875 -65.09 32.64 8.72
N LYS A 876 -64.59 33.80 8.25
CA LYS A 876 -63.80 34.85 8.93
C LYS A 876 -62.44 34.52 9.57
N ALA A 877 -61.40 34.94 8.86
CA ALA A 877 -60.23 35.60 9.45
C ALA A 877 -60.20 37.09 9.01
N GLU A 878 -59.55 37.95 9.80
CA GLU A 878 -59.32 39.38 9.51
C GLU A 878 -57.81 39.74 9.53
N VAL A 879 -57.49 41.04 9.36
CA VAL A 879 -56.16 41.69 9.44
C VAL A 879 -55.32 41.58 8.13
N TYR A 880 -55.45 42.52 7.18
CA TYR A 880 -54.77 43.84 7.03
C TYR A 880 -53.33 43.76 6.45
N LYS A 881 -53.07 44.27 5.22
CA LYS A 881 -52.64 45.66 4.84
C LYS A 881 -51.21 46.02 5.33
N GLY A 882 -50.31 46.65 4.56
CA GLY A 882 -50.29 47.24 3.21
C GLY A 882 -48.81 47.35 2.72
N SER A 883 -48.38 48.18 1.76
CA SER A 883 -48.98 49.33 1.07
C SER A 883 -48.36 49.53 -0.34
N GLU A 884 -48.84 50.52 -1.10
CA GLU A 884 -48.69 50.69 -2.56
C GLU A 884 -47.83 51.91 -2.96
N VAL A 885 -47.34 51.96 -4.22
CA VAL A 885 -47.32 53.13 -5.14
C VAL A 885 -46.81 52.70 -6.54
N ASP A 886 -47.17 53.44 -7.60
CA ASP A 886 -46.92 53.12 -9.03
C ASP A 886 -46.12 54.21 -9.76
N LEU A 887 -45.19 53.80 -10.64
CA LEU A 887 -44.75 54.61 -11.80
C LEU A 887 -44.40 53.71 -13.00
N LYS A 888 -45.01 54.00 -14.16
CA LYS A 888 -45.00 53.18 -15.39
C LYS A 888 -43.91 53.61 -16.40
N PRO A 889 -43.69 52.82 -17.47
CA PRO A 889 -44.29 53.22 -18.76
C PRO A 889 -45.09 52.10 -19.47
N LYS A 890 -45.62 52.37 -20.67
CA LYS A 890 -46.61 51.54 -21.38
C LYS A 890 -46.39 51.56 -22.91
N SER A 891 -46.87 50.49 -23.58
CA SER A 891 -47.07 50.29 -25.04
C SER A 891 -46.15 49.24 -25.71
N ILE A 892 -46.63 48.70 -26.84
CA ILE A 892 -46.29 47.39 -27.43
C ILE A 892 -46.48 47.48 -28.98
N PRO A 893 -46.29 46.40 -29.76
CA PRO A 893 -45.12 46.08 -30.61
C PRO A 893 -45.29 46.52 -32.08
N ASP A 894 -44.41 46.06 -32.97
CA ASP A 894 -44.89 45.24 -34.10
C ASP A 894 -43.82 44.28 -34.68
N GLU A 895 -44.24 43.32 -35.51
CA GLU A 895 -43.45 42.19 -36.02
C GLU A 895 -43.76 41.92 -37.51
N LYS A 896 -42.72 41.74 -38.36
CA LYS A 896 -42.67 40.94 -39.64
C LYS A 896 -41.50 41.36 -40.54
N LEU A 897 -40.72 40.40 -41.04
CA LEU A 897 -40.03 40.51 -42.35
C LEU A 897 -39.54 39.18 -42.95
N LEU A 898 -39.33 38.12 -42.16
CA LEU A 898 -38.65 36.88 -42.60
C LEU A 898 -39.55 35.65 -42.78
N GLU A 899 -40.79 35.85 -43.22
CA GLU A 899 -41.68 34.79 -43.73
C GLU A 899 -42.04 35.02 -45.21
N ALA A 900 -41.00 35.15 -46.06
CA ALA A 900 -41.17 35.47 -47.48
C ALA A 900 -40.19 34.74 -48.44
N ILE A 901 -39.21 33.98 -47.94
CA ILE A 901 -38.17 33.34 -48.77
C ILE A 901 -37.97 31.87 -48.38
N SER A 902 -39.04 31.08 -48.51
CA SER A 902 -38.97 29.61 -48.43
C SER A 902 -40.04 28.99 -49.32
N LYS A 903 -39.61 28.10 -50.23
CA LYS A 903 -40.36 27.55 -51.39
C LYS A 903 -40.62 28.64 -52.47
N THR A 904 -40.54 28.35 -53.77
CA THR A 904 -40.68 27.05 -54.47
C THR A 904 -39.76 26.96 -55.70
N VAL A 905 -39.66 25.75 -56.28
CA VAL A 905 -39.12 25.38 -57.62
C VAL A 905 -37.60 25.11 -57.69
N SER A 906 -37.27 23.84 -57.49
CA SER A 906 -36.06 23.18 -57.99
C SER A 906 -36.07 23.05 -59.52
N HIS A 907 -34.89 22.99 -60.17
CA HIS A 907 -34.58 22.20 -61.38
C HIS A 907 -33.06 22.25 -61.66
N GLY A 908 -32.52 21.29 -62.41
CA GLY A 908 -31.16 21.37 -62.99
C GLY A 908 -30.11 20.43 -62.37
N LEU A 909 -29.89 19.28 -63.02
CA LEU A 909 -28.74 18.40 -62.81
C LEU A 909 -27.61 18.72 -63.81
N ALA A 910 -26.42 18.19 -63.51
CA ALA A 910 -25.25 18.00 -64.39
C ALA A 910 -24.27 19.17 -64.61
N GLY A 911 -22.98 18.80 -64.67
CA GLY A 911 -21.91 19.60 -65.30
C GLY A 911 -20.93 20.31 -64.35
N LEU A 912 -19.80 19.65 -64.04
CA LEU A 912 -18.42 20.11 -64.33
C LEU A 912 -17.38 19.53 -63.36
N GLY A 913 -16.81 18.38 -63.72
CA GLY A 913 -15.56 17.90 -63.12
C GLY A 913 -14.40 18.05 -64.09
N THR A 914 -13.58 19.11 -63.98
CA THR A 914 -12.26 19.23 -64.65
C THR A 914 -11.29 20.28 -64.08
N THR A 915 -11.44 20.74 -62.82
CA THR A 915 -10.64 21.88 -62.30
C THR A 915 -9.71 21.55 -61.11
N LEU A 916 -9.16 20.33 -61.04
CA LEU A 916 -8.22 19.93 -59.96
C LEU A 916 -6.79 19.58 -60.41
N HIS A 917 -6.48 19.62 -61.72
CA HIS A 917 -5.16 19.21 -62.23
C HIS A 917 -4.15 20.37 -62.42
N LEU A 918 -4.57 21.64 -62.27
CA LEU A 918 -3.69 22.81 -62.44
C LEU A 918 -3.03 23.27 -61.12
N VAL A 919 -3.79 23.30 -60.02
CA VAL A 919 -3.32 23.78 -58.70
C VAL A 919 -2.11 22.98 -58.20
N GLY A 920 -2.10 21.66 -58.43
CA GLY A 920 -1.00 20.78 -58.04
C GLY A 920 0.34 21.01 -58.77
N LYS A 921 0.34 21.73 -59.91
CA LYS A 921 1.59 22.08 -60.63
C LYS A 921 2.18 23.40 -60.14
N VAL A 922 1.35 24.39 -59.78
CA VAL A 922 1.80 25.69 -59.26
C VAL A 922 2.48 25.53 -57.90
N LEU A 923 1.87 24.78 -56.97
CA LEU A 923 2.44 24.55 -55.63
C LEU A 923 3.77 23.79 -55.64
N LYS A 924 4.05 22.99 -56.69
CA LYS A 924 5.30 22.23 -56.79
C LYS A 924 6.49 23.06 -57.31
N ALA A 925 6.24 24.15 -58.03
CA ALA A 925 7.29 25.07 -58.48
C ALA A 925 7.77 26.00 -57.35
N ALA A 926 6.83 26.55 -56.57
CA ALA A 926 7.14 27.51 -55.50
C ALA A 926 8.08 26.95 -54.40
N ASN A 927 8.02 25.65 -54.12
CA ASN A 927 8.82 25.03 -53.05
C ASN A 927 10.29 24.77 -53.46
N THR A 928 10.61 24.72 -54.75
CA THR A 928 11.99 24.52 -55.22
C THR A 928 12.81 25.80 -55.09
N GLN A 929 12.21 26.96 -55.42
CA GLN A 929 12.90 28.25 -55.49
C GLN A 929 13.28 28.83 -54.10
N PHE A 930 12.76 28.28 -53.01
CA PHE A 930 13.09 28.72 -51.64
C PHE A 930 14.33 28.02 -51.06
N GLN A 931 14.73 26.85 -51.59
CA GLN A 931 15.85 26.05 -51.05
C GLN A 931 17.22 26.50 -51.56
N GLU A 932 17.31 27.09 -52.76
CA GLU A 932 18.61 27.48 -53.36
C GLU A 932 19.21 28.76 -52.74
N THR A 933 18.44 29.53 -51.97
CA THR A 933 18.83 30.87 -51.48
C THR A 933 19.59 30.86 -50.16
N GLN A 934 19.81 29.69 -49.51
CA GLN A 934 20.58 29.58 -48.26
C GLN A 934 21.98 28.93 -48.40
N SER A 935 22.40 28.47 -49.58
CA SER A 935 23.68 27.78 -49.76
C SER A 935 24.86 28.69 -50.17
N LYS A 936 24.68 30.01 -50.22
CA LYS A 936 25.70 30.98 -50.68
C LYS A 936 25.82 32.20 -49.76
N LEU A 937 26.49 32.02 -48.62
CA LEU A 937 27.11 33.01 -47.70
C LEU A 937 27.53 32.18 -46.46
N THR A 938 28.78 32.14 -45.97
CA THR A 938 30.06 32.81 -46.30
C THR A 938 31.23 31.82 -46.24
N ALA A 939 32.40 32.19 -46.77
CA ALA A 939 33.65 31.41 -46.70
C ALA A 939 34.68 31.99 -45.70
N ASP A 940 35.71 31.20 -45.40
CA ASP A 940 36.88 31.48 -44.53
C ASP A 940 37.77 32.64 -45.07
N PRO A 941 38.53 33.36 -44.21
CA PRO A 941 39.97 33.01 -44.09
C PRO A 941 40.66 33.29 -42.72
N SER A 942 41.10 32.23 -42.04
CA SER A 942 42.48 31.94 -41.52
C SER A 942 43.38 32.97 -40.76
N ASN A 943 44.18 32.40 -39.83
CA ASN A 943 45.61 32.69 -39.47
C ASN A 943 46.05 33.65 -38.33
N LYS A 944 46.80 33.05 -37.36
CA LYS A 944 47.92 33.58 -36.50
C LYS A 944 47.59 34.71 -35.48
N ALA A 945 48.30 34.90 -34.36
CA ALA A 945 49.61 34.42 -33.88
C ALA A 945 49.67 34.23 -32.32
N ASP A 946 50.87 33.97 -31.81
CA ASP A 946 51.25 33.58 -30.43
C ASP A 946 51.11 34.67 -29.34
N ALA A 947 50.91 34.27 -28.06
CA ALA A 947 51.69 34.73 -26.89
C ALA A 947 51.21 34.18 -25.51
N ASN A 948 52.17 34.00 -24.61
CA ASN A 948 52.09 33.85 -23.14
C ASN A 948 53.16 34.85 -22.57
N PRO A 949 53.30 35.20 -21.26
CA PRO A 949 52.63 34.69 -20.06
C PRO A 949 52.32 35.73 -18.92
N GLN A 950 52.04 35.20 -17.73
CA GLN A 950 52.34 35.71 -16.36
C GLN A 950 51.53 36.83 -15.66
N ASP A 951 51.21 36.50 -14.40
CA ASP A 951 51.31 37.24 -13.13
C ASP A 951 50.84 38.70 -12.97
N GLY A 952 50.10 38.93 -11.87
CA GLY A 952 49.75 40.26 -11.37
C GLY A 952 48.87 40.21 -10.12
N ALA A 953 49.48 40.33 -8.93
CA ALA A 953 48.76 40.39 -7.66
C ALA A 953 48.88 41.79 -7.03
N MET A 954 47.75 42.39 -6.61
CA MET A 954 47.75 43.40 -5.55
C MET A 954 46.35 43.63 -4.92
N THR A 955 46.34 43.72 -3.60
CA THR A 955 45.35 44.41 -2.74
C THR A 955 45.77 45.90 -2.64
N PRO A 956 44.93 46.89 -2.22
CA PRO A 956 44.25 46.94 -0.91
C PRO A 956 42.86 47.63 -0.90
N GLY A 957 42.27 47.78 0.31
CA GLY A 957 40.97 48.47 0.50
C GLY A 957 40.45 48.41 1.95
N SER A 958 41.18 49.00 2.91
CA SER A 958 40.87 48.91 4.34
C SER A 958 39.87 49.96 4.83
N LEU A 959 39.03 49.63 5.82
CA LEU A 959 38.44 50.60 6.77
C LEU A 959 38.21 49.95 8.15
N LYS A 960 38.30 50.75 9.22
CA LYS A 960 38.23 50.32 10.64
C LYS A 960 37.15 51.08 11.41
N LEU A 961 36.51 50.38 12.36
CA LEU A 961 36.10 50.84 13.72
C LEU A 961 35.75 49.54 14.50
N ALA A 962 36.25 49.15 15.68
CA ALA A 962 36.79 49.81 16.89
C ALA A 962 35.72 50.38 17.85
N GLN A 963 35.75 50.19 19.19
CA GLN A 963 36.37 49.13 20.03
C GLN A 963 35.90 49.26 21.52
N TYR A 964 35.74 48.13 22.26
CA TYR A 964 35.83 47.91 23.74
C TYR A 964 35.46 46.41 24.02
N VAL A 965 35.99 45.56 24.93
CA VAL A 965 36.99 45.60 26.05
C VAL A 965 36.42 46.13 27.39
N LEU A 966 36.60 45.54 28.58
CA LEU A 966 37.30 44.32 29.09
C LEU A 966 36.37 43.07 29.17
N SER A 967 36.72 41.81 29.54
CA SER A 967 37.92 41.13 30.14
C SER A 967 37.86 40.91 31.70
N PRO A 968 38.63 39.99 32.36
CA PRO A 968 38.05 38.80 33.04
C PRO A 968 38.66 38.37 34.43
N ILE A 969 38.20 37.24 35.01
CA ILE A 969 38.78 36.38 36.11
C ILE A 969 37.94 35.07 36.14
N GLY A 970 38.37 33.86 36.54
CA GLY A 970 39.65 33.30 37.02
C GLY A 970 39.54 31.76 37.17
N SER A 971 40.62 31.05 37.53
CA SER A 971 40.72 29.56 37.48
C SER A 971 40.55 28.84 38.82
N ASN A 972 40.25 27.53 38.75
CA ASN A 972 40.76 26.36 39.55
C ASN A 972 39.71 25.21 39.49
N THR A 973 39.98 23.92 39.24
CA THR A 973 40.93 22.92 39.80
C THR A 973 40.66 22.55 41.27
N GLY A 974 40.14 21.33 41.53
CA GLY A 974 39.97 20.83 42.90
C GLY A 974 39.25 19.47 43.04
N SER A 975 40.04 18.41 43.22
CA SER A 975 39.85 17.26 44.12
C SER A 975 38.55 16.45 44.21
N SER A 976 38.70 15.13 44.02
CA SER A 976 37.84 14.06 44.59
C SER A 976 38.12 13.88 46.11
N PRO A 977 37.23 13.17 46.84
CA PRO A 977 37.75 12.10 47.72
C PRO A 977 36.99 10.76 47.61
N GLN A 978 37.65 9.69 48.06
CA GLN A 978 37.11 8.33 48.26
C GLN A 978 36.80 8.07 49.74
N GLY A 979 36.10 6.96 50.04
CA GLY A 979 35.80 6.42 51.37
C GLY A 979 34.45 5.70 51.35
N GLU A 980 34.33 4.38 51.25
CA GLU A 980 34.79 3.25 52.10
C GLU A 980 33.85 2.88 53.27
N ASN A 981 33.39 1.62 53.20
CA ASN A 981 32.99 0.64 54.23
C ASN A 981 32.59 1.09 55.66
N ALA A 982 31.43 0.57 56.10
CA ALA A 982 31.23 0.02 57.45
C ALA A 982 30.15 -1.10 57.42
N GLN A 983 30.16 -1.98 58.43
CA GLN A 983 29.22 -3.09 58.64
C GLN A 983 28.42 -2.89 59.96
N ALA A 984 27.79 -3.97 60.45
CA ALA A 984 26.92 -4.11 61.65
C ALA A 984 25.46 -3.67 61.42
N GLU A 985 24.41 -4.41 61.83
CA GLU A 985 24.14 -5.11 63.11
C GLU A 985 23.95 -4.13 64.29
N THR A 986 22.97 -4.27 65.20
CA THR A 986 22.03 -5.39 65.50
C THR A 986 20.72 -4.84 66.12
N ALA A 987 19.83 -5.74 66.58
CA ALA A 987 18.80 -5.54 67.63
C ALA A 987 17.53 -4.70 67.30
N ASP A 988 16.37 -4.93 67.91
CA ASP A 988 15.81 -6.11 68.63
C ASP A 988 14.28 -5.95 68.83
N GLY A 989 13.56 -7.04 69.16
CA GLY A 989 12.38 -7.04 70.04
C GLY A 989 11.03 -6.61 69.47
N GLY A 990 10.00 -7.47 69.56
CA GLY A 990 8.63 -7.04 69.17
C GLY A 990 7.48 -8.07 69.10
N GLN A 991 7.52 -9.22 69.79
CA GLN A 991 6.35 -10.11 69.85
C GLN A 991 5.34 -9.69 70.92
N VAL A 992 4.06 -9.48 70.53
CA VAL A 992 2.88 -9.62 71.41
C VAL A 992 1.74 -10.25 70.58
N ALA A 993 0.86 -11.04 71.23
CA ALA A 993 -0.17 -11.84 70.60
C ALA A 993 -1.61 -11.40 70.96
N SER A 994 -2.61 -12.17 70.48
CA SER A 994 -4.06 -12.01 70.64
C SER A 994 -4.69 -10.85 69.85
N GLY A 995 -5.89 -10.95 69.25
CA GLY A 995 -6.80 -12.10 69.10
C GLY A 995 -8.10 -11.95 69.90
N VAL A 996 -9.24 -11.84 69.21
CA VAL A 996 -10.62 -11.98 69.74
C VAL A 996 -11.57 -12.30 68.56
N LYS A 997 -12.76 -12.88 68.83
CA LYS A 997 -13.65 -13.50 67.83
C LYS A 997 -15.14 -13.20 68.09
N ALA A 998 -15.76 -12.36 67.27
CA ALA A 998 -17.21 -12.17 67.09
C ALA A 998 -17.47 -11.28 65.85
N GLY A 999 -18.61 -11.31 65.14
CA GLY A 999 -19.74 -12.25 65.21
C GLY A 999 -21.07 -11.60 64.77
N ILE A 1000 -21.94 -12.39 64.11
CA ILE A 1000 -23.37 -12.10 63.79
C ILE A 1000 -23.60 -11.01 62.71
N GLY A 1001 -24.61 -11.20 61.82
CA GLY A 1001 -25.12 -10.10 60.99
C GLY A 1001 -25.66 -10.40 59.57
N VAL A 1002 -26.43 -11.46 59.35
CA VAL A 1002 -27.20 -11.66 58.09
C VAL A 1002 -28.70 -11.58 58.37
N PRO A 1003 -29.47 -10.79 57.60
CA PRO A 1003 -30.93 -10.87 57.54
C PRO A 1003 -31.42 -11.59 56.26
N ASP A 1004 -32.37 -12.52 56.42
CA ASP A 1004 -33.09 -13.19 55.33
C ASP A 1004 -34.20 -12.30 54.71
N GLY A 1005 -34.74 -12.67 53.54
CA GLY A 1005 -35.88 -11.94 52.94
C GLY A 1005 -36.49 -12.46 51.63
N ALA A 1006 -37.28 -13.55 51.70
CA ALA A 1006 -38.19 -14.10 50.65
C ALA A 1006 -37.54 -14.65 49.35
N THR A 1007 -37.85 -15.82 48.77
CA THR A 1007 -39.12 -16.53 48.42
C THR A 1007 -39.94 -15.84 47.31
N ALA A 1008 -40.53 -16.52 46.31
CA ALA A 1008 -40.73 -17.96 46.02
C ALA A 1008 -40.70 -18.22 44.47
N GLU A 1009 -40.89 -19.39 43.85
CA GLU A 1009 -41.21 -20.78 44.28
C GLU A 1009 -40.81 -21.81 43.15
N SER A 1010 -41.17 -23.10 43.35
CA SER A 1010 -41.58 -24.18 42.42
C SER A 1010 -41.39 -24.10 40.89
N SER A 1011 -41.13 -25.18 40.13
CA SER A 1011 -41.45 -26.60 40.44
C SER A 1011 -40.46 -27.65 39.90
N GLN A 1012 -40.43 -28.80 40.56
CA GLN A 1012 -39.75 -30.07 40.23
C GLN A 1012 -40.75 -31.03 39.49
N PRO A 1013 -40.39 -32.26 39.01
CA PRO A 1013 -39.96 -33.38 39.87
C PRO A 1013 -38.91 -34.39 39.28
N ASP A 1014 -38.37 -35.25 40.16
CA ASP A 1014 -38.06 -36.70 39.98
C ASP A 1014 -37.13 -37.23 38.85
N SER A 1015 -36.45 -38.40 38.96
CA SER A 1015 -36.09 -39.35 40.06
C SER A 1015 -35.16 -40.46 39.45
N THR A 1016 -34.47 -41.40 40.13
CA THR A 1016 -34.05 -41.65 41.54
C THR A 1016 -32.82 -42.59 41.54
N GLU A 1017 -32.01 -42.59 42.60
CA GLU A 1017 -31.18 -43.72 43.12
C GLU A 1017 -30.07 -44.36 42.21
N ALA A 1018 -29.07 -45.10 42.70
CA ALA A 1018 -28.34 -45.06 43.98
C ALA A 1018 -27.01 -45.88 43.87
N LEU A 1019 -26.05 -45.61 44.78
CA LEU A 1019 -24.99 -46.49 45.33
C LEU A 1019 -24.20 -47.46 44.42
N THR A 1020 -22.86 -47.47 44.54
CA THR A 1020 -22.08 -48.55 45.22
C THR A 1020 -20.57 -48.27 45.16
N ALA A 1021 -19.87 -48.61 46.25
CA ALA A 1021 -18.41 -48.78 46.40
C ALA A 1021 -18.20 -50.14 47.13
N PRO A 1022 -16.99 -50.77 47.26
CA PRO A 1022 -15.67 -50.10 47.37
C PRO A 1022 -14.42 -50.91 46.89
N GLN A 1023 -13.25 -50.45 47.36
CA GLN A 1023 -12.04 -51.22 47.77
C GLN A 1023 -10.89 -51.54 46.80
N GLU A 1024 -9.82 -52.08 47.41
CA GLU A 1024 -8.40 -51.78 47.16
C GLU A 1024 -7.62 -52.98 46.54
N GLY A 1025 -6.39 -52.71 46.06
CA GLY A 1025 -5.42 -53.73 45.64
C GLY A 1025 -4.04 -53.13 45.36
N GLU A 1026 -2.97 -53.78 45.84
CA GLU A 1026 -1.61 -53.22 45.90
C GLU A 1026 -0.66 -53.60 44.74
N THR A 1027 0.49 -52.93 44.74
CA THR A 1027 1.80 -53.11 44.05
C THR A 1027 2.34 -54.54 43.81
N PRO A 1028 3.52 -54.75 43.14
CA PRO A 1028 4.38 -53.85 42.33
C PRO A 1028 4.95 -54.50 41.02
N ALA A 1029 5.65 -53.72 40.19
CA ALA A 1029 6.95 -54.10 39.55
C ALA A 1029 7.57 -52.91 38.78
N ALA A 1030 8.90 -52.88 38.66
CA ALA A 1030 9.63 -51.90 37.84
C ALA A 1030 10.72 -52.56 37.00
N HIS A 1031 11.06 -52.00 35.84
CA HIS A 1031 12.32 -52.26 35.13
C HIS A 1031 12.86 -50.99 34.45
N HIS A 1032 14.13 -51.04 34.04
CA HIS A 1032 15.05 -49.89 33.94
C HIS A 1032 15.58 -49.70 32.50
N VAL A 1033 16.55 -48.78 32.33
CA VAL A 1033 17.44 -48.60 31.12
C VAL A 1033 16.81 -47.81 29.95
N SER A 1034 17.42 -46.76 29.36
CA SER A 1034 18.54 -45.87 29.79
C SER A 1034 18.59 -44.58 28.95
N SER A 1035 19.26 -43.54 29.46
CA SER A 1035 19.63 -42.31 28.72
C SER A 1035 20.78 -42.57 27.72
N PRO A 1036 21.06 -41.65 26.75
CA PRO A 1036 22.28 -40.85 26.94
C PRO A 1036 22.25 -39.38 26.46
N ASN A 1037 22.94 -38.54 27.26
CA ASN A 1037 23.81 -37.41 26.89
C ASN A 1037 23.30 -36.20 26.05
N SER A 1038 23.42 -35.01 26.65
CA SER A 1038 23.47 -33.70 25.98
C SER A 1038 24.75 -32.93 26.36
N PRO A 1039 25.34 -32.11 25.47
CA PRO A 1039 26.58 -31.36 25.74
C PRO A 1039 26.34 -30.04 26.52
N PRO A 1040 27.38 -29.50 27.21
CA PRO A 1040 27.22 -28.44 28.20
C PRO A 1040 27.29 -27.00 27.66
N TRP A 1041 27.00 -26.04 28.55
CA TRP A 1041 26.95 -24.59 28.31
C TRP A 1041 28.21 -23.95 27.70
N VAL A 1042 27.98 -22.87 26.93
CA VAL A 1042 29.00 -21.85 26.60
C VAL A 1042 28.62 -20.54 27.32
N LYS A 1043 29.59 -19.91 28.01
CA LYS A 1043 29.42 -18.60 28.64
C LYS A 1043 29.72 -17.48 27.63
N PRO A 1044 29.01 -16.33 27.65
CA PRO A 1044 29.35 -15.19 26.80
C PRO A 1044 30.61 -14.49 27.34
N THR A 1045 31.67 -14.42 26.54
CA THR A 1045 32.86 -13.61 26.81
C THR A 1045 32.73 -12.21 26.22
N SER A 1046 32.84 -11.19 27.07
CA SER A 1046 32.90 -9.80 26.66
C SER A 1046 34.28 -9.42 26.12
N TYR A 1047 34.37 -9.05 24.85
CA TYR A 1047 35.59 -8.48 24.27
C TYR A 1047 35.49 -6.96 24.17
N VAL A 1048 36.27 -6.27 24.99
CA VAL A 1048 36.72 -4.91 24.73
C VAL A 1048 38.04 -5.02 23.97
N LEU A 1049 38.17 -4.34 22.84
CA LEU A 1049 39.45 -4.17 22.15
C LEU A 1049 39.64 -2.70 21.78
N THR A 1050 40.66 -2.10 22.37
CA THR A 1050 41.10 -0.73 22.10
C THR A 1050 42.02 -0.71 20.88
N GLY A 1051 41.89 0.33 20.05
CA GLY A 1051 42.72 0.52 18.87
C GLY A 1051 42.92 2.01 18.58
N VAL A 1052 44.07 2.55 18.97
CA VAL A 1052 44.44 3.95 18.71
C VAL A 1052 45.19 4.03 17.38
N GLY A 1053 44.68 4.82 16.44
CA GLY A 1053 45.31 5.12 15.15
C GLY A 1053 45.22 6.61 14.85
N VAL A 1054 46.30 7.19 14.30
CA VAL A 1054 46.51 8.65 14.28
C VAL A 1054 45.84 9.34 13.08
N ILE A 1055 45.33 10.55 13.33
CA ILE A 1055 44.65 11.41 12.36
C ILE A 1055 45.64 12.17 11.48
N SER A 1056 45.40 12.23 10.15
CA SER A 1056 45.81 13.40 9.34
C SER A 1056 44.96 13.52 8.06
N GLY A 1057 44.60 14.75 7.70
CA GLY A 1057 43.74 15.08 6.54
C GLY A 1057 42.23 14.88 6.78
N SER A 1058 41.31 15.75 6.33
CA SER A 1058 41.52 17.02 5.64
C SER A 1058 40.34 17.99 5.85
N LEU A 1059 40.56 19.09 6.58
CA LEU A 1059 39.57 20.18 6.75
C LEU A 1059 39.42 21.06 5.49
N THR A 1060 40.33 20.94 4.52
CA THR A 1060 40.36 21.71 3.26
C THR A 1060 39.21 21.37 2.30
N GLY A 1061 38.63 20.16 2.38
CA GLY A 1061 37.56 19.74 1.46
C GLY A 1061 36.28 20.56 1.57
N PHE A 1062 35.88 20.96 2.78
CA PHE A 1062 34.63 21.69 3.02
C PHE A 1062 34.70 23.13 2.50
N GLY A 1063 35.86 23.78 2.61
CA GLY A 1063 36.10 25.12 2.06
C GLY A 1063 36.00 25.16 0.53
N TRP A 1064 36.56 24.18 -0.17
CA TRP A 1064 36.45 24.05 -1.63
C TRP A 1064 34.99 23.86 -2.06
N TRP A 1065 34.23 23.03 -1.34
CA TRP A 1065 32.83 22.76 -1.63
C TRP A 1065 31.94 24.02 -1.56
N ILE A 1066 32.19 24.90 -0.58
CA ILE A 1066 31.51 26.21 -0.49
C ILE A 1066 31.99 27.16 -1.58
N TYR A 1067 33.31 27.24 -1.82
CA TYR A 1067 33.90 28.15 -2.82
C TYR A 1067 33.36 27.91 -4.25
N LYS A 1068 33.12 26.65 -4.64
CA LYS A 1068 32.54 26.33 -5.97
C LYS A 1068 31.07 26.71 -6.15
N ARG A 1069 30.37 27.20 -5.11
CA ARG A 1069 28.93 27.45 -5.13
C ARG A 1069 28.53 28.93 -5.17
N SER A 1070 29.49 29.87 -5.15
CA SER A 1070 29.23 31.31 -5.00
C SER A 1070 29.59 32.19 -6.21
N LYS A 1071 30.06 31.61 -7.33
CA LYS A 1071 30.27 32.34 -8.60
C LYS A 1071 29.86 31.50 -9.81
N GLY A 1072 28.95 32.03 -10.63
CA GLY A 1072 28.45 31.35 -11.82
C GLY A 1072 27.25 32.01 -12.48
N ASP A 1073 27.17 33.35 -12.49
CA ASP A 1073 26.04 34.10 -13.05
C ASP A 1073 26.54 35.28 -13.91
N PRO A 1074 26.58 35.12 -15.25
CA PRO A 1074 26.89 36.19 -16.20
C PRO A 1074 25.65 36.66 -17.00
N TRP A 1075 25.75 37.88 -17.56
CA TRP A 1075 24.77 38.54 -18.46
C TRP A 1075 23.62 39.33 -17.81
N VAL A 1076 23.98 40.49 -17.25
CA VAL A 1076 23.14 41.70 -17.38
C VAL A 1076 23.82 42.66 -18.35
N ARG A 1077 23.11 43.03 -19.43
CA ARG A 1077 23.37 44.26 -20.20
C ARG A 1077 22.05 44.83 -20.72
N GLN A 1078 21.74 46.04 -20.26
CA GLN A 1078 21.24 47.19 -21.03
C GLN A 1078 20.54 46.87 -22.37
N ILE A 1079 19.22 46.98 -22.40
CA ILE A 1079 18.58 48.28 -22.67
C ILE A 1079 17.63 48.57 -21.50
#